data_AF-A0A6B1CNW6-F1
#
_entry.id   AF-A0A6B1CNW6-F1
#
_cell.length_a   1.000
_cell.length_b   1.000
_cell.length_c   1.000
_cell.angle_alpha   90.00
_cell.angle_beta   90.00
_cell.angle_gamma   90.00
#
_symmetry.space_group_name_H-M   'P 1'
#
loop_
_entity.id
_entity.type
_entity.pdbx_description
1 polymer ?
#
loop_
_entity_poly.entity_id
_entity_poly.type
_entity_poly.pdbx_seq_one_letter_code
_entity_poly.pdbx_strand_id
1 'polypeptide(L)'
;MDYNPVAVFIQKCALEYPAKYGRDLIDDVQDTAKAIQQEIYKTVSKFYPDSKMDDGILYGYRWCRTIPCMCGVTIPLVNSYVLSKKRKIYLYPNVEGNVVRFSVVGESYGIVPKDFDPTKGSIGGNVIKCVACGQTYTNTEMRAMFSKGKGGEQMMVAIYVHPKKRGRLYVEIDNDHTTIYKKSKAELEKQRTLFRTKYGIDPVPSDIMPTPDGREYREGSPYWGVLLVVMHGYTRWEHLFNTRQLLCLVSMLDIFRLTEAQLIARYGEEYGCAIMSYMALILNKTVEKYCRLSPWWSGNEMISHCFTSQSLKPTADYAEATPHYAWQQSTKSVLEGLRAALSASDGSTYVVRKGSATDLKYYDDEYFDAVCTDPPYYDSMQYSKTADFFYVWLKRTVGHLSPYKDLFRGVLSPKDDEVVETASRASGITDDTRHLVRDKDGYQYLMTKSLQEMHRVLKYDGVLTLVYAHKSTAGWETLIQAILDAGFVVTAAWPIDTEHQSRMKAQDAAALASSIYMVGRKWKKQPKAYYRDVLEELRAHVCGKLDQFMKQGISGADFYIAAIGVSCEVYGKYESVVRDDDGRQVTVADMLSDIRGICSDHIVKFLTSGAAGEIDAMSKLYISWRWAYGDRAVPYDVARKLFTGVGLNIDDYVGTILKKTGQTMIVLDYTRRERDIRTKNTIDILHKAMQLWRDQETGAMRELLVSTGNQGNPKFERIIQAIIEAGAAQPGVHLETAEKRDLEAFLSGRRSEAPGVHTGRLDDYMQGPVS
;
A
#
# COMPACT_ATOMS: atom_id res chain seq x y z
N MET A 1 -7.76 16.84 -13.16
CA MET A 1 -8.79 16.03 -13.86
C MET A 1 -8.69 14.62 -13.33
N ASP A 2 -9.81 13.90 -13.18
CA ASP A 2 -9.78 12.51 -12.71
C ASP A 2 -10.91 11.70 -13.34
N TYR A 3 -10.68 10.39 -13.53
CA TYR A 3 -11.66 9.47 -14.08
C TYR A 3 -12.67 9.02 -13.02
N ASN A 4 -12.23 8.87 -11.77
CA ASN A 4 -13.04 8.33 -10.70
C ASN A 4 -13.95 9.43 -10.09
N PRO A 5 -15.29 9.25 -10.12
CA PRO A 5 -16.23 10.21 -9.57
C PRO A 5 -15.99 10.60 -8.11
N VAL A 6 -15.56 9.64 -7.28
CA VAL A 6 -15.28 9.88 -5.86
C VAL A 6 -14.02 10.75 -5.71
N ALA A 7 -13.00 10.52 -6.53
CA ALA A 7 -11.77 11.31 -6.52
C ALA A 7 -12.03 12.75 -7.00
N VAL A 8 -12.81 12.93 -8.09
CA VAL A 8 -13.25 14.25 -8.56
C VAL A 8 -13.99 15.02 -7.45
N PHE A 9 -14.89 14.34 -6.74
CA PHE A 9 -15.62 14.94 -5.62
C PHE A 9 -14.69 15.40 -4.50
N ILE A 10 -13.71 14.58 -4.11
CA ILE A 10 -12.69 14.94 -3.10
C ILE A 10 -11.82 16.10 -3.58
N GLN A 11 -11.37 16.08 -4.84
CA GLN A 11 -10.55 17.14 -5.44
C GLN A 11 -11.29 18.49 -5.44
N LYS A 12 -12.61 18.51 -5.68
CA LYS A 12 -13.41 19.74 -5.54
C LYS A 12 -13.36 20.29 -4.12
N CYS A 13 -13.51 19.44 -3.11
CA CYS A 13 -13.44 19.84 -1.70
C CYS A 13 -12.02 20.18 -1.22
N ALA A 14 -10.98 19.71 -1.90
CA ALA A 14 -9.58 19.93 -1.53
C ALA A 14 -8.91 21.08 -2.28
N LEU A 15 -9.37 21.39 -3.50
CA LEU A 15 -8.74 22.38 -4.38
C LEU A 15 -9.71 23.52 -4.71
N GLU A 16 -10.87 23.20 -5.29
CA GLU A 16 -11.78 24.18 -5.88
C GLU A 16 -12.52 25.01 -4.84
N TYR A 17 -13.23 24.37 -3.90
CA TYR A 17 -14.04 25.08 -2.90
C TYR A 17 -13.22 25.85 -1.86
N PRO A 18 -12.09 25.33 -1.32
CA PRO A 18 -11.23 26.08 -0.43
C PRO A 18 -10.73 27.38 -1.08
N ALA A 19 -10.21 27.30 -2.31
CA ALA A 19 -9.69 28.46 -3.02
C ALA A 19 -10.79 29.48 -3.36
N LYS A 20 -11.98 29.00 -3.70
CA LYS A 20 -13.11 29.85 -4.08
C LYS A 20 -13.75 30.58 -2.90
N TYR A 21 -13.95 29.91 -1.76
CA TYR A 21 -14.75 30.44 -0.64
C TYR A 21 -13.94 30.82 0.59
N GLY A 22 -12.64 30.50 0.63
CA GLY A 22 -11.76 30.95 1.70
C GLY A 22 -12.19 30.46 3.10
N ARG A 23 -11.95 31.30 4.11
CA ARG A 23 -12.10 30.93 5.53
C ARG A 23 -13.55 30.78 5.98
N ASP A 24 -14.48 31.53 5.42
CA ASP A 24 -15.91 31.51 5.80
C ASP A 24 -16.49 30.09 5.66
N LEU A 25 -15.99 29.33 4.67
CA LEU A 25 -16.35 27.93 4.46
C LEU A 25 -16.03 27.03 5.67
N ILE A 26 -14.98 27.31 6.46
CA ILE A 26 -14.67 26.52 7.66
C ILE A 26 -15.80 26.65 8.68
N ASP A 27 -16.22 27.88 8.95
CA ASP A 27 -17.18 28.18 10.01
C ASP A 27 -18.56 27.66 9.62
N ASP A 28 -18.99 27.87 8.38
CA ASP A 28 -20.27 27.36 7.88
C ASP A 28 -20.31 25.81 7.86
N VAL A 29 -19.21 25.15 7.47
CA VAL A 29 -19.10 23.68 7.52
C VAL A 29 -19.14 23.19 8.97
N GLN A 30 -18.43 23.86 9.88
CA GLN A 30 -18.37 23.47 11.29
C GLN A 30 -19.74 23.62 11.96
N ASP A 31 -20.43 24.73 11.74
CA ASP A 31 -21.73 25.02 12.33
C ASP A 31 -22.81 24.09 11.76
N THR A 32 -22.80 23.86 10.44
CA THR A 32 -23.70 22.90 9.80
C THR A 32 -23.48 21.49 10.34
N ALA A 33 -22.22 21.04 10.45
CA ALA A 33 -21.91 19.71 10.98
C ALA A 33 -22.35 19.55 12.44
N LYS A 34 -22.24 20.62 13.26
CA LYS A 34 -22.71 20.63 14.65
C LYS A 34 -24.23 20.59 14.74
N ALA A 35 -24.95 21.32 13.90
CA ALA A 35 -26.41 21.28 13.83
C ALA A 35 -26.91 19.88 13.44
N ILE A 36 -26.31 19.29 12.38
CA ILE A 36 -26.61 17.91 11.97
C ILE A 36 -26.31 16.93 13.10
N GLN A 37 -25.20 17.07 13.84
CA GLN A 37 -24.87 16.20 14.96
C GLN A 37 -26.00 16.17 16.02
N GLN A 38 -26.58 17.33 16.33
CA GLN A 38 -27.70 17.44 17.27
C GLN A 38 -28.95 16.73 16.75
N GLU A 39 -29.29 16.91 15.47
CA GLU A 39 -30.44 16.24 14.85
C GLU A 39 -30.24 14.72 14.73
N ILE A 40 -29.01 14.27 14.45
CA ILE A 40 -28.65 12.85 14.49
C ILE A 40 -28.94 12.32 15.89
N TYR A 41 -28.42 12.96 16.93
CA TYR A 41 -28.61 12.52 18.31
C TYR A 41 -30.09 12.44 18.69
N LYS A 42 -30.90 13.46 18.38
CA LYS A 42 -32.35 13.47 18.63
C LYS A 42 -33.07 12.34 17.90
N THR A 43 -32.71 12.10 16.64
CA THR A 43 -33.45 11.16 15.77
C THR A 43 -33.10 9.70 16.06
N VAL A 44 -31.83 9.40 16.30
CA VAL A 44 -31.33 8.03 16.36
C VAL A 44 -31.15 7.49 17.78
N SER A 45 -31.10 8.35 18.81
CA SER A 45 -30.89 7.92 20.20
C SER A 45 -31.92 6.90 20.67
N LYS A 46 -33.18 7.03 20.22
CA LYS A 46 -34.28 6.07 20.49
C LYS A 46 -34.04 4.64 19.99
N PHE A 47 -33.03 4.42 19.13
CA PHE A 47 -32.63 3.09 18.66
C PHE A 47 -31.49 2.48 19.50
N TYR A 48 -31.19 3.12 20.62
CA TYR A 48 -30.22 2.69 21.61
C TYR A 48 -30.88 2.74 23.00
N PRO A 49 -30.49 1.85 23.93
CA PRO A 49 -30.97 1.92 25.31
C PRO A 49 -30.43 3.15 26.02
N ASP A 50 -31.15 3.58 27.05
CA ASP A 50 -30.69 4.59 27.98
C ASP A 50 -29.41 4.14 28.70
N SER A 51 -28.64 5.12 29.17
CA SER A 51 -27.41 4.85 29.90
C SER A 51 -27.68 4.02 31.16
N LYS A 52 -26.92 2.94 31.32
CA LYS A 52 -26.90 2.11 32.53
C LYS A 52 -25.95 2.66 33.62
N MET A 53 -25.40 3.85 33.42
CA MET A 53 -24.51 4.56 34.34
C MET A 53 -24.99 6.00 34.53
N ASP A 54 -24.92 6.53 35.76
CA ASP A 54 -25.16 7.95 36.04
C ASP A 54 -24.25 8.81 35.15
N ASP A 55 -24.85 9.73 34.39
CA ASP A 55 -24.20 10.56 33.38
C ASP A 55 -23.44 9.79 32.27
N GLY A 56 -23.66 8.48 32.15
CA GLY A 56 -23.05 7.66 31.13
C GLY A 56 -23.63 7.90 29.73
N ILE A 57 -22.82 7.60 28.73
CA ILE A 57 -23.20 7.67 27.32
C ILE A 57 -22.80 6.35 26.68
N LEU A 58 -23.75 5.70 25.99
CA LEU A 58 -23.44 4.53 25.18
C LEU A 58 -22.48 4.94 24.07
N TYR A 59 -21.28 4.38 24.13
CA TYR A 59 -20.27 4.57 23.10
C TYR A 59 -20.52 3.66 21.90
N GLY A 60 -20.93 2.42 22.15
CA GLY A 60 -21.15 1.43 21.10
C GLY A 60 -21.23 0.00 21.60
N TYR A 61 -21.08 -0.94 20.67
CA TYR A 61 -21.08 -2.38 20.93
C TYR A 61 -19.91 -3.06 20.26
N ARG A 62 -19.57 -4.26 20.73
CA ARG A 62 -18.81 -5.23 19.96
C ARG A 62 -19.75 -6.36 19.53
N TRP A 63 -19.69 -6.74 18.26
CA TRP A 63 -20.50 -7.76 17.61
C TRP A 63 -19.61 -8.86 17.04
N CYS A 64 -20.16 -10.06 16.89
CA CYS A 64 -19.53 -11.12 16.12
C CYS A 64 -20.52 -11.73 15.14
N ARG A 65 -19.98 -12.25 14.03
CA ARG A 65 -20.73 -13.15 13.15
C ARG A 65 -20.83 -14.53 13.79
N THR A 66 -21.80 -15.32 13.36
CA THR A 66 -22.02 -16.66 13.90
C THR A 66 -22.23 -17.70 12.81
N ILE A 67 -21.89 -18.96 13.13
CA ILE A 67 -22.19 -20.13 12.30
C ILE A 67 -22.78 -21.26 13.17
N PRO A 68 -23.63 -22.15 12.62
CA PRO A 68 -24.17 -23.26 13.38
C PRO A 68 -23.14 -24.39 13.54
N CYS A 69 -23.12 -25.02 14.71
CA CYS A 69 -22.38 -26.25 14.97
C CYS A 69 -23.27 -27.50 14.80
N MET A 70 -22.65 -28.65 14.51
CA MET A 70 -23.35 -29.95 14.52
C MET A 70 -23.86 -30.33 15.92
N CYS A 71 -23.26 -29.81 17.00
CA CYS A 71 -23.76 -30.03 18.36
C CYS A 71 -24.99 -29.16 18.72
N GLY A 72 -25.53 -28.38 17.78
CA GLY A 72 -26.69 -27.50 17.98
C GLY A 72 -26.34 -26.11 18.51
N VAL A 73 -25.12 -25.89 19.01
CA VAL A 73 -24.68 -24.58 19.49
C VAL A 73 -24.38 -23.62 18.33
N THR A 74 -24.76 -22.35 18.49
CA THR A 74 -24.35 -21.26 17.60
C THR A 74 -22.95 -20.78 17.96
N ILE A 75 -21.97 -20.97 17.08
CA ILE A 75 -20.57 -20.59 17.30
C ILE A 75 -20.39 -19.10 17.00
N PRO A 76 -20.04 -18.25 17.99
CA PRO A 76 -19.59 -16.89 17.72
C PRO A 76 -18.20 -16.91 17.10
N LEU A 77 -17.97 -16.16 16.02
CA LEU A 77 -16.68 -16.00 15.38
C LEU A 77 -15.95 -14.80 15.98
N VAL A 78 -14.95 -15.05 16.81
CA VAL A 78 -14.19 -14.02 17.53
C VAL A 78 -12.71 -14.26 17.31
N ASN A 79 -11.95 -13.25 16.88
CA ASN A 79 -10.50 -13.38 16.69
C ASN A 79 -9.72 -13.35 18.01
N SER A 80 -10.15 -12.49 18.94
CA SER A 80 -9.55 -12.33 20.26
C SER A 80 -10.60 -11.85 21.25
N TYR A 81 -10.55 -12.37 22.47
CA TYR A 81 -11.45 -11.97 23.54
C TYR A 81 -10.97 -10.72 24.30
N VAL A 82 -9.86 -10.10 23.92
CA VAL A 82 -9.32 -8.92 24.62
C VAL A 82 -10.12 -7.66 24.33
N LEU A 83 -10.62 -7.00 25.38
CA LEU A 83 -11.30 -5.70 25.32
C LEU A 83 -10.33 -4.54 25.55
N SER A 84 -9.53 -4.61 26.63
CA SER A 84 -8.48 -3.63 26.93
C SER A 84 -7.18 -4.36 27.24
N LYS A 85 -6.13 -4.10 26.44
CA LYS A 85 -4.79 -4.62 26.73
C LYS A 85 -4.17 -3.97 27.96
N LYS A 86 -4.37 -2.66 28.12
CA LYS A 86 -3.78 -1.86 29.20
C LYS A 86 -4.37 -2.23 30.56
N ARG A 87 -5.69 -2.36 30.62
CA ARG A 87 -6.44 -2.70 31.84
C ARG A 87 -6.68 -4.19 32.03
N LYS A 88 -6.17 -5.04 31.13
CA LYS A 88 -6.35 -6.51 31.20
C LYS A 88 -7.82 -6.91 31.40
N ILE A 89 -8.71 -6.38 30.54
CA ILE A 89 -10.16 -6.67 30.55
C ILE A 89 -10.49 -7.54 29.33
N TYR A 90 -11.29 -8.59 29.55
CA TYR A 90 -11.55 -9.64 28.57
C TYR A 90 -13.03 -10.03 28.51
N LEU A 91 -13.44 -10.62 27.37
CA LEU A 91 -14.73 -11.29 27.18
C LEU A 91 -14.60 -12.79 27.41
N TYR A 92 -15.27 -13.34 28.41
CA TYR A 92 -15.30 -14.78 28.64
C TYR A 92 -16.54 -15.41 28.01
N PRO A 93 -16.40 -16.38 27.08
CA PRO A 93 -17.53 -17.06 26.45
C PRO A 93 -18.14 -18.14 27.37
N ASN A 94 -19.41 -18.00 27.71
CA ASN A 94 -20.21 -18.95 28.49
C ASN A 94 -21.19 -19.70 27.60
N VAL A 95 -21.25 -21.03 27.70
CA VAL A 95 -22.22 -21.84 26.95
C VAL A 95 -23.50 -21.98 27.77
N GLU A 96 -24.60 -21.43 27.25
CA GLU A 96 -25.94 -21.49 27.86
C GLU A 96 -26.92 -22.17 26.89
N GLY A 97 -27.15 -23.46 27.10
CA GLY A 97 -27.93 -24.28 26.16
C GLY A 97 -27.28 -24.28 24.77
N ASN A 98 -28.00 -23.78 23.76
CA ASN A 98 -27.54 -23.74 22.37
C ASN A 98 -26.91 -22.40 21.96
N VAL A 99 -26.69 -21.48 22.90
CA VAL A 99 -26.16 -20.13 22.64
C VAL A 99 -24.93 -19.88 23.50
N VAL A 100 -23.97 -19.13 22.96
CA VAL A 100 -22.81 -18.66 23.71
C VAL A 100 -23.06 -17.21 24.14
N ARG A 101 -23.10 -16.94 25.45
CA ARG A 101 -23.12 -15.59 26.02
C ARG A 101 -21.73 -15.15 26.42
N PHE A 102 -21.56 -13.87 26.72
CA PHE A 102 -20.27 -13.31 27.11
C PHE A 102 -20.38 -12.60 28.46
N SER A 103 -19.48 -12.97 29.37
CA SER A 103 -19.24 -12.21 30.59
C SER A 103 -18.00 -11.34 30.46
N VAL A 104 -17.96 -10.23 31.19
CA VAL A 104 -16.75 -9.40 31.28
C VAL A 104 -15.93 -9.87 32.48
N VAL A 105 -14.63 -10.11 32.31
CA VAL A 105 -13.71 -10.52 33.38
C VAL A 105 -12.42 -9.72 33.35
N GLY A 106 -11.69 -9.68 34.47
CA GLY A 106 -10.43 -8.95 34.60
C GLY A 106 -10.53 -7.75 35.54
N GLU A 107 -9.67 -6.76 35.33
CA GLU A 107 -9.59 -5.60 36.23
C GLU A 107 -10.95 -4.90 36.35
N SER A 108 -11.50 -4.83 37.58
CA SER A 108 -12.83 -4.30 37.89
C SER A 108 -14.05 -5.15 37.48
N TYR A 109 -13.87 -6.36 36.93
CA TYR A 109 -14.97 -7.22 36.44
C TYR A 109 -14.90 -8.68 36.93
N GLY A 110 -14.13 -8.96 37.98
CA GLY A 110 -14.02 -10.31 38.57
C GLY A 110 -12.82 -11.12 38.04
N ILE A 111 -12.75 -12.38 38.47
CA ILE A 111 -11.56 -13.23 38.28
C ILE A 111 -11.49 -13.76 36.85
N VAL A 112 -10.31 -13.68 36.23
CA VAL A 112 -10.01 -14.34 34.96
C VAL A 112 -9.82 -15.84 35.21
N PRO A 113 -10.57 -16.73 34.54
CA PRO A 113 -10.40 -18.17 34.71
C PRO A 113 -8.98 -18.63 34.37
N LYS A 114 -8.42 -19.58 35.15
CA LYS A 114 -6.99 -19.98 35.07
C LYS A 114 -6.57 -20.50 33.69
N ASP A 115 -7.42 -21.27 33.02
CA ASP A 115 -7.12 -21.91 31.73
C ASP A 115 -7.65 -21.12 30.52
N PHE A 116 -8.04 -19.86 30.74
CA PHE A 116 -8.56 -19.00 29.69
C PHE A 116 -7.46 -18.13 29.09
N ASP A 117 -7.11 -18.39 27.83
CA ASP A 117 -6.24 -17.52 27.03
C ASP A 117 -7.09 -16.53 26.21
N PRO A 118 -7.22 -15.26 26.63
CA PRO A 118 -8.06 -14.29 25.93
C PRO A 118 -7.50 -13.86 24.56
N THR A 119 -6.24 -14.21 24.26
CA THR A 119 -5.64 -13.91 22.96
C THR A 119 -6.09 -14.87 21.87
N LYS A 120 -6.59 -16.06 22.25
CA LYS A 120 -7.07 -17.09 21.34
C LYS A 120 -8.59 -17.09 21.26
N GLY A 121 -9.11 -16.49 20.18
CA GLY A 121 -10.53 -16.53 19.87
C GLY A 121 -11.02 -17.89 19.35
N SER A 122 -12.31 -17.96 19.00
CA SER A 122 -12.92 -19.13 18.36
C SER A 122 -12.49 -19.32 16.89
N ILE A 123 -11.88 -18.30 16.28
CA ILE A 123 -11.29 -18.37 14.95
C ILE A 123 -9.80 -17.98 15.02
N GLY A 124 -8.94 -18.81 14.43
CA GLY A 124 -7.49 -18.59 14.39
C GLY A 124 -6.77 -19.71 13.63
N GLY A 125 -5.65 -19.38 12.95
CA GLY A 125 -4.84 -20.38 12.26
C GLY A 125 -5.58 -21.19 11.19
N ASN A 126 -6.46 -20.55 10.41
CA ASN A 126 -7.34 -21.17 9.39
C ASN A 126 -8.40 -22.16 9.91
N VAL A 127 -8.59 -22.23 11.22
CA VAL A 127 -9.56 -23.13 11.86
C VAL A 127 -10.54 -22.32 12.71
N ILE A 128 -11.80 -22.74 12.71
CA ILE A 128 -12.85 -22.28 13.60
C ILE A 128 -13.13 -23.40 14.60
N LYS A 129 -13.13 -23.11 15.90
CA LYS A 129 -13.36 -24.10 16.97
C LYS A 129 -14.63 -23.76 17.74
N CYS A 130 -15.52 -24.75 17.90
CA CYS A 130 -16.69 -24.63 18.75
C CYS A 130 -16.26 -24.58 20.22
N VAL A 131 -16.69 -23.53 20.95
CA VAL A 131 -16.40 -23.38 22.38
C VAL A 131 -17.13 -24.39 23.27
N ALA A 132 -18.18 -25.05 22.76
CA ALA A 132 -18.97 -26.04 23.51
C ALA A 132 -18.44 -27.47 23.34
N CYS A 133 -18.38 -27.98 22.10
CA CYS A 133 -18.00 -29.37 21.84
C CYS A 133 -16.57 -29.56 21.30
N GLY A 134 -15.82 -28.47 21.07
CA GLY A 134 -14.45 -28.52 20.56
C GLY A 134 -14.31 -28.86 19.07
N GLN A 135 -15.41 -29.15 18.35
CA GLN A 135 -15.42 -29.43 16.92
C GLN A 135 -14.74 -28.30 16.14
N THR A 136 -13.96 -28.67 15.13
CA THR A 136 -13.29 -27.74 14.24
C THR A 136 -13.95 -27.68 12.88
N TYR A 137 -13.89 -26.49 12.27
CA TYR A 137 -14.33 -26.20 10.90
C TYR A 137 -13.24 -25.45 10.16
N THR A 138 -13.14 -25.67 8.87
CA THR A 138 -12.24 -24.97 7.95
C THR A 138 -12.85 -23.65 7.49
N ASN A 139 -11.99 -22.75 6.98
CA ASN A 139 -12.45 -21.52 6.32
C ASN A 139 -13.38 -21.81 5.13
N THR A 140 -13.17 -22.91 4.40
CA THR A 140 -14.01 -23.30 3.26
C THR A 140 -15.42 -23.66 3.72
N GLU A 141 -15.55 -24.50 4.76
CA GLU A 141 -16.86 -24.86 5.32
C GLU A 141 -17.60 -23.65 5.87
N MET A 142 -16.90 -22.74 6.56
CA MET A 142 -17.49 -21.50 7.06
C MET A 142 -18.00 -20.61 5.91
N ARG A 143 -17.23 -20.46 4.83
CA ARG A 143 -17.66 -19.71 3.63
C ARG A 143 -18.88 -20.36 2.97
N ALA A 144 -18.91 -21.70 2.87
CA ALA A 144 -20.05 -22.45 2.36
C ALA A 144 -21.32 -22.32 3.24
N MET A 145 -21.15 -22.17 4.56
CA MET A 145 -22.28 -21.87 5.45
C MET A 145 -22.82 -20.47 5.22
N PHE A 146 -21.95 -19.47 5.04
CA PHE A 146 -22.38 -18.11 4.70
C PHE A 146 -23.03 -18.03 3.32
N SER A 147 -22.50 -18.72 2.30
CA SER A 147 -23.09 -18.76 0.95
C SER A 147 -24.50 -19.35 0.96
N LYS A 148 -24.77 -20.32 1.84
CA LYS A 148 -26.09 -20.95 2.04
C LYS A 148 -27.00 -20.19 3.01
N GLY A 149 -26.62 -18.99 3.45
CA GLY A 149 -27.44 -18.18 4.36
C GLY A 149 -27.58 -18.75 5.78
N LYS A 150 -26.70 -19.68 6.19
CA LYS A 150 -26.73 -20.30 7.53
C LYS A 150 -26.04 -19.46 8.60
N GLY A 151 -25.34 -18.39 8.22
CA GLY A 151 -24.64 -17.51 9.16
C GLY A 151 -25.57 -16.49 9.83
N GLY A 152 -25.15 -15.99 10.99
CA GLY A 152 -25.86 -14.95 11.74
C GLY A 152 -24.91 -13.91 12.34
N GLU A 153 -25.40 -13.12 13.30
CA GLU A 153 -24.62 -12.19 14.10
C GLU A 153 -25.22 -12.02 15.51
N GLN A 154 -24.40 -11.64 16.48
CA GLN A 154 -24.84 -11.34 17.85
C GLN A 154 -23.99 -10.25 18.51
N MET A 155 -24.61 -9.48 19.42
CA MET A 155 -23.88 -8.55 20.30
C MET A 155 -23.12 -9.34 21.35
N MET A 156 -21.87 -8.96 21.59
CA MET A 156 -21.02 -9.56 22.63
C MET A 156 -20.97 -8.69 23.89
N VAL A 157 -20.86 -7.37 23.73
CA VAL A 157 -20.72 -6.44 24.87
C VAL A 157 -21.13 -5.03 24.49
N ALA A 158 -21.73 -4.30 25.43
CA ALA A 158 -22.03 -2.88 25.33
C ALA A 158 -20.90 -2.07 25.98
N ILE A 159 -20.55 -0.93 25.37
CA ILE A 159 -19.44 -0.09 25.80
C ILE A 159 -20.00 1.29 26.13
N TYR A 160 -19.77 1.75 27.35
CA TYR A 160 -20.21 3.04 27.85
C TYR A 160 -19.02 3.94 28.20
N VAL A 161 -19.24 5.25 28.17
CA VAL A 161 -18.30 6.25 28.65
C VAL A 161 -18.94 7.28 29.54
N HIS A 162 -18.11 7.86 30.40
CA HIS A 162 -18.47 9.01 31.20
C HIS A 162 -17.87 10.28 30.58
N PRO A 163 -18.62 11.38 30.41
CA PRO A 163 -18.10 12.61 29.82
C PRO A 163 -16.96 13.23 30.63
N LYS A 164 -16.96 13.02 31.96
CA LYS A 164 -15.96 13.58 32.89
C LYS A 164 -14.88 12.60 33.38
N LYS A 165 -14.97 11.30 33.07
CA LYS A 165 -14.01 10.29 33.55
C LYS A 165 -13.34 9.60 32.37
N ARG A 166 -12.05 9.31 32.48
CA ARG A 166 -11.31 8.56 31.46
C ARG A 166 -11.61 7.07 31.59
N GLY A 167 -11.65 6.37 30.45
CA GLY A 167 -11.84 4.92 30.38
C GLY A 167 -13.19 4.52 29.79
N ARG A 168 -13.33 3.23 29.52
CA ARG A 168 -14.57 2.60 29.04
C ARG A 168 -15.14 1.68 30.11
N LEU A 169 -16.46 1.67 30.25
CA LEU A 169 -17.20 0.67 31.00
C LEU A 169 -17.71 -0.39 30.01
N TYR A 170 -17.52 -1.66 30.33
CA TYR A 170 -17.96 -2.79 29.52
C TYR A 170 -19.12 -3.47 30.25
N VAL A 171 -20.26 -3.60 29.58
CA VAL A 171 -21.49 -4.12 30.19
C VAL A 171 -21.99 -5.29 29.36
N GLU A 172 -22.37 -6.37 30.04
CA GLU A 172 -22.94 -7.56 29.42
C GLU A 172 -24.26 -7.24 28.69
N ILE A 173 -24.58 -8.03 27.66
CA ILE A 173 -25.77 -7.81 26.84
C ILE A 173 -27.01 -8.38 27.52
N ASP A 174 -27.94 -7.49 27.86
CA ASP A 174 -29.25 -7.81 28.46
C ASP A 174 -30.42 -7.86 27.42
N ASN A 175 -31.63 -8.10 27.93
CA ASN A 175 -32.86 -8.14 27.13
C ASN A 175 -33.24 -6.79 26.52
N ASP A 176 -32.84 -5.69 27.14
CA ASP A 176 -33.15 -4.33 26.72
C ASP A 176 -32.40 -4.00 25.42
N HIS A 177 -31.09 -4.30 25.40
CA HIS A 177 -30.23 -4.18 24.23
C HIS A 177 -30.80 -4.96 23.03
N THR A 178 -31.15 -6.24 23.25
CA THR A 178 -31.62 -7.12 22.18
C THR A 178 -33.02 -6.75 21.68
N THR A 179 -33.91 -6.30 22.56
CA THR A 179 -35.27 -5.89 22.20
C THR A 179 -35.26 -4.63 21.32
N ILE A 180 -34.47 -3.62 21.69
CA ILE A 180 -34.33 -2.39 20.89
C ILE A 180 -33.73 -2.68 19.51
N TYR A 181 -32.71 -3.54 19.44
CA TYR A 181 -32.12 -3.94 18.15
C TYR A 181 -33.16 -4.63 17.25
N LYS A 182 -33.95 -5.57 17.79
CA LYS A 182 -35.00 -6.27 17.02
C LYS A 182 -36.06 -5.30 16.46
N LYS A 183 -36.45 -4.27 17.22
CA LYS A 183 -37.38 -3.22 16.76
C LYS A 183 -36.83 -2.40 15.58
N SER A 184 -35.50 -2.27 15.48
CA SER A 184 -34.85 -1.50 14.41
C SER A 184 -35.16 -2.04 13.00
N LYS A 185 -35.48 -3.34 12.86
CA LYS A 185 -35.82 -3.93 11.55
C LYS A 185 -37.12 -3.39 10.97
N ALA A 186 -38.19 -3.38 11.77
CA ALA A 186 -39.49 -2.85 11.32
C ALA A 186 -39.39 -1.36 11.03
N GLU A 187 -38.63 -0.62 11.85
CA GLU A 187 -38.44 0.82 11.63
C GLU A 187 -37.60 1.11 10.38
N LEU A 188 -36.56 0.31 10.08
CA LEU A 188 -35.79 0.45 8.84
C LEU A 188 -36.68 0.36 7.61
N GLU A 189 -37.53 -0.67 7.52
CA GLU A 189 -38.41 -0.85 6.35
C GLU A 189 -39.42 0.30 6.22
N LYS A 190 -39.94 0.80 7.35
CA LYS A 190 -40.80 1.99 7.37
C LYS A 190 -40.06 3.22 6.83
N GLN A 191 -38.89 3.53 7.36
CA GLN A 191 -38.11 4.71 6.94
C GLN A 191 -37.64 4.60 5.49
N ARG A 192 -37.23 3.40 5.05
CA ARG A 192 -36.87 3.11 3.66
C ARG A 192 -38.03 3.37 2.71
N THR A 193 -39.23 2.94 3.06
CA THR A 193 -40.46 3.16 2.27
C THR A 193 -40.81 4.64 2.19
N LEU A 194 -40.76 5.36 3.32
CA LEU A 194 -41.01 6.79 3.38
C LEU A 194 -40.01 7.57 2.50
N PHE A 195 -38.73 7.26 2.61
CA PHE A 195 -37.68 7.90 1.81
C PHE A 195 -37.87 7.67 0.31
N ARG A 196 -38.17 6.42 -0.10
CA ARG A 196 -38.46 6.08 -1.50
C ARG A 196 -39.66 6.86 -2.03
N THR A 197 -40.72 6.97 -1.23
CA THR A 197 -41.93 7.72 -1.60
C THR A 197 -41.65 9.21 -1.76
N LYS A 198 -40.84 9.79 -0.87
CA LYS A 198 -40.53 11.22 -0.84
C LYS A 198 -39.53 11.63 -1.92
N TYR A 199 -38.54 10.80 -2.21
CA TYR A 199 -37.38 11.18 -3.05
C TYR A 199 -37.18 10.32 -4.30
N GLY A 200 -38.01 9.30 -4.53
CA GLY A 200 -37.96 8.46 -5.74
C GLY A 200 -36.71 7.57 -5.86
N ILE A 201 -35.93 7.41 -4.79
CA ILE A 201 -34.72 6.58 -4.75
C ILE A 201 -34.69 5.73 -3.48
N ASP A 202 -34.11 4.54 -3.58
CA ASP A 202 -33.86 3.70 -2.43
C ASP A 202 -32.69 4.22 -1.58
N PRO A 203 -32.89 4.57 -0.29
CA PRO A 203 -31.80 5.06 0.55
C PRO A 203 -30.81 3.97 0.95
N VAL A 204 -31.13 2.69 0.74
CA VAL A 204 -30.24 1.56 1.04
C VAL A 204 -29.45 1.15 -0.22
N PRO A 205 -28.12 0.95 -0.14
CA PRO A 205 -27.29 0.53 -1.26
C PRO A 205 -27.38 -0.98 -1.54
N SER A 206 -28.48 -1.42 -2.15
CA SER A 206 -28.71 -2.84 -2.49
C SER A 206 -27.99 -3.31 -3.77
N ASP A 207 -27.19 -2.44 -4.39
CA ASP A 207 -26.40 -2.74 -5.59
C ASP A 207 -25.41 -3.89 -5.31
N ILE A 208 -25.22 -4.78 -6.29
CA ILE A 208 -24.26 -5.88 -6.18
C ILE A 208 -22.83 -5.33 -6.09
N MET A 209 -21.99 -5.96 -5.28
CA MET A 209 -20.56 -5.66 -5.31
C MET A 209 -19.96 -6.15 -6.63
N PRO A 210 -19.00 -5.42 -7.22
CA PRO A 210 -18.42 -5.82 -8.50
C PRO A 210 -17.64 -7.12 -8.35
N THR A 211 -17.77 -7.99 -9.35
CA THR A 211 -16.97 -9.20 -9.58
C THR A 211 -16.37 -9.14 -10.99
N PRO A 212 -15.36 -9.97 -11.31
CA PRO A 212 -14.79 -10.01 -12.67
C PRO A 212 -15.82 -10.34 -13.76
N ASP A 213 -16.83 -11.16 -13.46
CA ASP A 213 -17.87 -11.55 -14.41
C ASP A 213 -19.10 -10.63 -14.40
N GLY A 214 -19.07 -9.57 -13.58
CA GLY A 214 -20.18 -8.61 -13.44
C GLY A 214 -21.45 -9.17 -12.81
N ARG A 215 -21.39 -10.35 -12.17
CA ARG A 215 -22.53 -11.04 -11.56
C ARG A 215 -22.45 -11.03 -10.03
N GLU A 216 -23.57 -11.26 -9.36
CA GLU A 216 -23.53 -11.46 -7.92
C GLU A 216 -22.72 -12.70 -7.57
N TYR A 217 -21.72 -12.55 -6.70
CA TYR A 217 -20.80 -13.62 -6.34
C TYR A 217 -21.54 -14.85 -5.80
N ARG A 218 -21.15 -16.04 -6.29
CA ARG A 218 -21.54 -17.35 -5.76
C ARG A 218 -20.29 -18.13 -5.39
N GLU A 219 -20.45 -19.16 -4.56
CA GLU A 219 -19.35 -20.02 -4.18
C GLU A 219 -18.66 -20.63 -5.41
N GLY A 220 -17.35 -20.37 -5.56
CA GLY A 220 -16.56 -20.79 -6.72
C GLY A 220 -16.54 -19.82 -7.90
N SER A 221 -17.37 -18.76 -7.89
CA SER A 221 -17.36 -17.73 -8.93
C SER A 221 -16.12 -16.83 -8.86
N PRO A 222 -15.77 -16.14 -9.95
CA PRO A 222 -14.69 -15.17 -9.93
C PRO A 222 -14.89 -14.05 -8.91
N TYR A 223 -13.79 -13.57 -8.31
CA TYR A 223 -13.82 -12.44 -7.38
C TYR A 223 -12.56 -11.58 -7.47
N TRP A 224 -12.66 -10.34 -6.98
CA TRP A 224 -11.53 -9.43 -6.84
C TRP A 224 -10.86 -9.60 -5.47
N GLY A 225 -9.53 -9.74 -5.45
CA GLY A 225 -8.74 -9.83 -4.23
C GLY A 225 -8.80 -8.60 -3.33
N VAL A 226 -9.29 -7.46 -3.84
CA VAL A 226 -9.54 -6.26 -3.04
C VAL A 226 -10.93 -6.24 -2.37
N LEU A 227 -11.83 -7.15 -2.75
CA LEU A 227 -13.20 -7.29 -2.24
C LEU A 227 -13.44 -8.70 -1.65
N LEU A 228 -12.52 -9.19 -0.81
CA LEU A 228 -12.61 -10.52 -0.19
C LEU A 228 -13.88 -10.77 0.64
N VAL A 229 -14.57 -9.69 1.02
CA VAL A 229 -15.86 -9.72 1.71
C VAL A 229 -16.93 -10.54 0.98
N VAL A 230 -16.91 -10.61 -0.35
CA VAL A 230 -17.91 -11.36 -1.14
C VAL A 230 -17.87 -12.85 -0.83
N MET A 231 -16.67 -13.40 -0.58
CA MET A 231 -16.47 -14.81 -0.22
C MET A 231 -17.07 -15.14 1.16
N HIS A 232 -17.41 -14.13 1.96
CA HIS A 232 -17.96 -14.26 3.30
C HIS A 232 -19.44 -13.87 3.36
N GLY A 233 -20.16 -13.94 2.22
CA GLY A 233 -21.61 -13.68 2.16
C GLY A 233 -21.99 -12.20 2.04
N TYR A 234 -21.03 -11.30 1.88
CA TYR A 234 -21.28 -9.88 1.64
C TYR A 234 -21.27 -9.59 0.13
N THR A 235 -22.33 -9.98 -0.58
CA THR A 235 -22.45 -9.84 -2.04
C THR A 235 -23.02 -8.49 -2.51
N ARG A 236 -23.61 -7.70 -1.61
CA ARG A 236 -24.23 -6.39 -1.87
C ARG A 236 -23.73 -5.36 -0.88
N TRP A 237 -23.68 -4.08 -1.26
CA TRP A 237 -23.12 -3.03 -0.41
C TRP A 237 -23.87 -2.86 0.92
N GLU A 238 -25.18 -3.07 0.94
CA GLU A 238 -26.00 -3.06 2.16
C GLU A 238 -25.60 -4.16 3.16
N HIS A 239 -25.04 -5.29 2.68
CA HIS A 239 -24.63 -6.38 3.57
C HIS A 239 -23.45 -5.97 4.46
N LEU A 240 -22.73 -4.89 4.14
CA LEU A 240 -21.68 -4.35 5.00
C LEU A 240 -22.22 -3.65 6.25
N PHE A 241 -23.52 -3.52 6.43
CA PHE A 241 -24.13 -2.81 7.54
C PHE A 241 -25.18 -3.69 8.24
N ASN A 242 -25.21 -3.62 9.57
CA ASN A 242 -26.29 -4.23 10.33
C ASN A 242 -27.58 -3.41 10.23
N THR A 243 -28.69 -4.01 10.65
CA THR A 243 -30.03 -3.41 10.47
C THR A 243 -30.14 -2.03 11.13
N ARG A 244 -29.58 -1.88 12.33
CA ARG A 244 -29.60 -0.61 13.07
C ARG A 244 -28.67 0.43 12.44
N GLN A 245 -27.51 0.01 11.94
CA GLN A 245 -26.60 0.87 11.19
C GLN A 245 -27.29 1.44 9.95
N LEU A 246 -27.95 0.59 9.15
CA LEU A 246 -28.73 1.02 7.99
C LEU A 246 -29.84 2.00 8.39
N LEU A 247 -30.60 1.71 9.45
CA LEU A 247 -31.66 2.60 9.93
C LEU A 247 -31.13 3.99 10.28
N CYS A 248 -30.00 4.05 11.00
CA CYS A 248 -29.38 5.31 11.36
C CYS A 248 -28.88 6.07 10.13
N LEU A 249 -28.24 5.38 9.18
CA LEU A 249 -27.76 6.00 7.93
C LEU A 249 -28.92 6.52 7.07
N VAL A 250 -30.02 5.76 6.93
CA VAL A 250 -31.24 6.22 6.24
C VAL A 250 -31.83 7.46 6.92
N SER A 251 -31.86 7.48 8.25
CA SER A 251 -32.34 8.64 9.01
C SER A 251 -31.45 9.88 8.79
N MET A 252 -30.13 9.68 8.72
CA MET A 252 -29.17 10.75 8.40
C MET A 252 -29.39 11.32 7.00
N LEU A 253 -29.72 10.49 6.01
CA LEU A 253 -30.02 10.96 4.65
C LEU A 253 -31.23 11.89 4.61
N ASP A 254 -32.27 11.65 5.42
CA ASP A 254 -33.42 12.55 5.48
C ASP A 254 -33.06 13.88 6.17
N ILE A 255 -32.24 13.84 7.23
CA ILE A 255 -31.67 15.06 7.84
C ILE A 255 -30.91 15.86 6.79
N PHE A 256 -30.10 15.20 5.94
CA PHE A 256 -29.33 15.86 4.90
C PHE A 256 -30.21 16.56 3.87
N ARG A 257 -31.32 15.95 3.46
CA ARG A 257 -32.29 16.56 2.53
C ARG A 257 -32.94 17.81 3.12
N LEU A 258 -33.21 17.83 4.42
CA LEU A 258 -33.74 19.00 5.11
C LEU A 258 -32.68 20.11 5.22
N THR A 259 -31.45 19.75 5.62
CA THR A 259 -30.34 20.70 5.72
C THR A 259 -29.99 21.31 4.37
N GLU A 260 -29.99 20.51 3.31
CA GLU A 260 -29.77 20.95 1.93
C GLU A 260 -30.74 22.06 1.54
N ALA A 261 -32.04 21.86 1.74
CA ALA A 261 -33.06 22.86 1.43
C ALA A 261 -32.83 24.18 2.20
N GLN A 262 -32.44 24.09 3.48
CA GLN A 262 -32.13 25.26 4.31
C GLN A 262 -30.89 26.01 3.81
N LEU A 263 -29.81 25.29 3.48
CA LEU A 263 -28.57 25.88 3.00
C LEU A 263 -28.76 26.54 1.63
N ILE A 264 -29.46 25.89 0.70
CA ILE A 264 -29.73 26.47 -0.62
C ILE A 264 -30.60 27.73 -0.49
N ALA A 265 -31.62 27.70 0.36
CA ALA A 265 -32.47 28.88 0.59
C ALA A 265 -31.68 30.05 1.22
N ARG A 266 -30.71 29.77 2.08
CA ARG A 266 -29.93 30.79 2.80
C ARG A 266 -28.75 31.35 1.99
N TYR A 267 -28.03 30.48 1.32
CA TYR A 267 -26.71 30.77 0.73
C TYR A 267 -26.69 30.68 -0.81
N GLY A 268 -27.80 30.27 -1.42
CA GLY A 268 -27.88 29.97 -2.85
C GLY A 268 -27.37 28.57 -3.18
N GLU A 269 -27.67 28.12 -4.40
CA GLU A 269 -27.40 26.75 -4.84
C GLU A 269 -25.90 26.41 -4.83
N GLU A 270 -25.05 27.31 -5.33
CA GLU A 270 -23.63 27.03 -5.51
C GLU A 270 -22.89 26.84 -4.17
N TYR A 271 -23.02 27.80 -3.25
CA TYR A 271 -22.36 27.73 -1.95
C TYR A 271 -23.02 26.72 -1.01
N GLY A 272 -24.36 26.60 -1.05
CA GLY A 272 -25.08 25.55 -0.34
C GLY A 272 -24.63 24.14 -0.74
N CYS A 273 -24.42 23.89 -2.05
CA CYS A 273 -23.86 22.64 -2.54
C CYS A 273 -22.42 22.40 -2.04
N ALA A 274 -21.59 23.45 -1.99
CA ALA A 274 -20.23 23.34 -1.46
C ALA A 274 -20.23 22.89 0.01
N ILE A 275 -21.06 23.51 0.87
CA ILE A 275 -21.21 23.11 2.28
C ILE A 275 -21.73 21.66 2.38
N MET A 276 -22.76 21.32 1.61
CA MET A 276 -23.30 19.94 1.57
C MET A 276 -22.27 18.91 1.12
N SER A 277 -21.28 19.30 0.33
CA SER A 277 -20.21 18.41 -0.11
C SER A 277 -19.32 17.98 1.06
N TYR A 278 -19.04 18.88 2.00
CA TYR A 278 -18.34 18.53 3.23
C TYR A 278 -19.22 17.66 4.13
N MET A 279 -20.54 17.88 4.20
CA MET A 279 -21.44 16.99 4.96
C MET A 279 -21.42 15.57 4.40
N ALA A 280 -21.41 15.43 3.07
CA ALA A 280 -21.26 14.14 2.40
C ALA A 280 -19.87 13.49 2.63
N LEU A 281 -18.79 14.28 2.66
CA LEU A 281 -17.46 13.77 3.08
C LEU A 281 -17.47 13.26 4.52
N ILE A 282 -18.10 14.00 5.45
CA ILE A 282 -18.21 13.59 6.85
C ILE A 282 -19.00 12.28 6.97
N LEU A 283 -20.09 12.12 6.21
CA LEU A 283 -20.82 10.85 6.17
C LEU A 283 -19.95 9.71 5.62
N ASN A 284 -19.18 9.94 4.55
CA ASN A 284 -18.30 8.93 3.99
C ASN A 284 -17.19 8.50 4.96
N LYS A 285 -16.63 9.47 5.70
CA LYS A 285 -15.73 9.20 6.84
C LYS A 285 -16.42 8.53 8.02
N THR A 286 -17.74 8.65 8.14
CA THR A 286 -18.52 7.99 9.19
C THR A 286 -18.77 6.53 8.84
N VAL A 287 -19.16 6.21 7.59
CA VAL A 287 -19.44 4.83 7.16
C VAL A 287 -18.21 3.92 7.20
N GLU A 288 -16.99 4.45 7.00
CA GLU A 288 -15.75 3.65 7.15
C GLU A 288 -15.56 3.13 8.60
N LYS A 289 -16.13 3.81 9.60
CA LYS A 289 -16.08 3.47 11.04
C LYS A 289 -17.40 2.91 11.58
N TYR A 290 -18.42 2.84 10.73
CA TYR A 290 -19.79 2.50 11.10
C TYR A 290 -20.36 1.42 10.17
N CYS A 291 -19.59 0.36 9.97
CA CYS A 291 -19.98 -0.82 9.20
C CYS A 291 -19.52 -2.11 9.89
N ARG A 292 -19.99 -3.26 9.40
CA ARG A 292 -19.63 -4.61 9.88
C ARG A 292 -18.15 -4.96 9.71
N LEU A 293 -17.36 -4.10 9.07
CA LEU A 293 -15.93 -4.30 8.85
C LEU A 293 -15.04 -3.46 9.77
N SER A 294 -15.62 -2.60 10.62
CA SER A 294 -14.89 -1.70 11.52
C SER A 294 -14.43 -2.47 12.78
N PRO A 295 -13.12 -2.73 12.99
CA PRO A 295 -12.69 -3.57 14.10
C PRO A 295 -12.57 -2.78 15.42
N TRP A 296 -12.64 -3.51 16.54
CA TRP A 296 -12.31 -2.98 17.86
C TRP A 296 -10.80 -2.98 18.09
N TRP A 297 -10.21 -1.83 18.44
CA TRP A 297 -8.79 -1.73 18.75
C TRP A 297 -8.55 -1.71 20.27
N SER A 298 -8.22 -2.89 20.81
CA SER A 298 -8.04 -3.10 22.26
C SER A 298 -6.81 -2.41 22.87
N GLY A 299 -5.88 -1.89 22.06
CA GLY A 299 -4.72 -1.13 22.54
C GLY A 299 -5.08 0.28 23.02
N ASN A 300 -6.03 0.92 22.34
CA ASN A 300 -6.49 2.29 22.63
C ASN A 300 -7.98 2.36 23.01
N GLU A 301 -8.67 1.22 23.10
CA GLU A 301 -10.09 1.11 23.45
C GLU A 301 -10.95 2.02 22.56
N MET A 302 -10.77 1.87 21.25
CA MET A 302 -11.45 2.65 20.22
C MET A 302 -11.83 1.83 18.99
N ILE A 303 -12.77 2.34 18.22
CA ILE A 303 -13.21 1.77 16.94
C ILE A 303 -12.25 2.24 15.85
N SER A 304 -11.82 1.30 15.01
CA SER A 304 -10.98 1.59 13.84
C SER A 304 -11.81 1.59 12.54
N HIS A 305 -11.28 2.20 11.49
CA HIS A 305 -11.89 2.19 10.16
C HIS A 305 -11.71 0.82 9.46
N CYS A 306 -12.59 0.50 8.51
CA CYS A 306 -12.55 -0.75 7.76
C CYS A 306 -11.37 -0.86 6.78
N PHE A 307 -10.83 0.27 6.31
CA PHE A 307 -9.68 0.33 5.39
C PHE A 307 -8.33 0.24 6.12
N THR A 308 -8.10 -0.79 6.93
CA THR A 308 -6.77 -1.04 7.55
C THR A 308 -5.71 -1.52 6.56
N SER A 309 -6.13 -1.84 5.34
CA SER A 309 -5.30 -2.15 4.17
C SER A 309 -5.99 -1.66 2.91
N GLN A 310 -5.32 -1.74 1.76
CA GLN A 310 -5.85 -1.39 0.43
C GLN A 310 -6.90 -2.38 -0.12
N SER A 311 -7.71 -2.96 0.77
CA SER A 311 -8.74 -3.96 0.43
C SER A 311 -9.82 -3.98 1.51
N LEU A 312 -11.04 -4.33 1.12
CA LEU A 312 -12.12 -4.66 2.04
C LEU A 312 -11.99 -6.12 2.46
N LYS A 313 -11.49 -6.32 3.68
CA LYS A 313 -11.29 -7.64 4.27
C LYS A 313 -12.47 -8.00 5.18
N PRO A 314 -12.92 -9.26 5.17
CA PRO A 314 -13.93 -9.73 6.11
C PRO A 314 -13.38 -9.69 7.54
N THR A 315 -14.22 -9.30 8.49
CA THR A 315 -13.94 -9.39 9.92
C THR A 315 -14.87 -10.43 10.56
N ALA A 316 -14.34 -11.21 11.49
CA ALA A 316 -15.12 -12.17 12.27
C ALA A 316 -16.01 -11.45 13.30
N ASP A 317 -15.43 -10.43 13.93
CA ASP A 317 -16.06 -9.54 14.89
C ASP A 317 -15.80 -8.07 14.54
N TYR A 318 -16.72 -7.19 14.90
CA TYR A 318 -16.71 -5.78 14.55
C TYR A 318 -17.25 -4.92 15.70
N ALA A 319 -16.95 -3.63 15.67
CA ALA A 319 -17.50 -2.65 16.59
C ALA A 319 -18.56 -1.78 15.91
N GLU A 320 -19.61 -1.47 16.65
CA GLU A 320 -20.65 -0.53 16.24
C GLU A 320 -20.59 0.69 17.16
N ALA A 321 -20.13 1.83 16.65
CA ALA A 321 -20.19 3.10 17.39
C ALA A 321 -21.65 3.57 17.56
N THR A 322 -21.94 4.52 18.41
CA THR A 322 -23.14 5.34 18.20
C THR A 322 -22.89 6.34 17.07
N PRO A 323 -23.87 6.59 16.18
CA PRO A 323 -23.65 7.37 14.95
C PRO A 323 -23.25 8.82 15.23
N HIS A 324 -23.75 9.43 16.30
CA HIS A 324 -23.37 10.80 16.71
C HIS A 324 -21.89 10.90 17.11
N TYR A 325 -21.32 9.85 17.73
CA TYR A 325 -19.89 9.82 18.08
C TYR A 325 -19.04 9.63 16.82
N ALA A 326 -19.44 8.71 15.95
CA ALA A 326 -18.75 8.49 14.68
C ALA A 326 -18.74 9.76 13.81
N TRP A 327 -19.90 10.44 13.70
CA TRP A 327 -20.06 11.73 13.04
C TRP A 327 -19.10 12.79 13.58
N GLN A 328 -19.03 12.94 14.90
CA GLN A 328 -18.18 13.92 15.56
C GLN A 328 -16.69 13.73 15.21
N GLN A 329 -16.22 12.47 15.23
CA GLN A 329 -14.83 12.16 14.91
C GLN A 329 -14.53 12.38 13.42
N SER A 330 -15.47 12.04 12.55
CA SER A 330 -15.38 12.31 11.10
C SER A 330 -15.36 13.80 10.80
N THR A 331 -16.16 14.59 11.50
CA THR A 331 -16.21 16.06 11.37
C THR A 331 -14.85 16.68 11.67
N LYS A 332 -14.21 16.27 12.77
CA LYS A 332 -12.85 16.75 13.12
C LYS A 332 -11.85 16.49 12.00
N SER A 333 -11.82 15.26 11.48
CA SER A 333 -10.90 14.87 10.40
C SER A 333 -11.14 15.65 9.10
N VAL A 334 -12.40 15.89 8.73
CA VAL A 334 -12.73 16.67 7.52
C VAL A 334 -12.36 18.15 7.69
N LEU A 335 -12.62 18.74 8.86
CA LEU A 335 -12.23 20.12 9.15
C LEU A 335 -10.71 20.31 9.19
N GLU A 336 -9.95 19.34 9.70
CA GLU A 336 -8.49 19.34 9.63
C GLU A 336 -8.01 19.36 8.16
N GLY A 337 -8.59 18.50 7.31
CA GLY A 337 -8.29 18.48 5.88
C GLY A 337 -8.64 19.79 5.16
N LEU A 338 -9.80 20.38 5.48
CA LEU A 338 -10.22 21.67 4.94
C LEU A 338 -9.27 22.80 5.35
N ARG A 339 -8.87 22.85 6.62
CA ARG A 339 -7.88 23.85 7.10
C ARG A 339 -6.54 23.69 6.38
N ALA A 340 -6.06 22.46 6.20
CA ALA A 340 -4.83 22.19 5.48
C ALA A 340 -4.92 22.63 4.01
N ALA A 341 -6.03 22.31 3.32
CA ALA A 341 -6.29 22.74 1.96
C ALA A 341 -6.31 24.27 1.82
N LEU A 342 -6.98 24.97 2.74
CA LEU A 342 -7.01 26.43 2.77
C LEU A 342 -5.63 27.04 3.02
N SER A 343 -4.82 26.41 3.86
CA SER A 343 -3.46 26.89 4.17
C SER A 343 -2.51 26.71 2.98
N ALA A 344 -2.78 25.73 2.11
CA ALA A 344 -2.01 25.46 0.90
C ALA A 344 -2.51 26.25 -0.33
N SER A 345 -3.66 26.90 -0.24
CA SER A 345 -4.19 27.71 -1.34
C SER A 345 -3.43 29.03 -1.44
N ASP A 346 -2.97 29.36 -2.64
CA ASP A 346 -2.26 30.60 -2.97
C ASP A 346 -3.18 31.67 -3.59
N GLY A 347 -4.50 31.42 -3.57
CA GLY A 347 -5.50 32.27 -4.25
C GLY A 347 -5.66 31.98 -5.74
N SER A 348 -4.96 30.98 -6.30
CA SER A 348 -5.16 30.54 -7.67
C SER A 348 -6.53 29.92 -7.89
N THR A 349 -7.01 29.97 -9.13
CA THR A 349 -8.23 29.27 -9.53
C THR A 349 -7.92 27.84 -9.92
N TYR A 350 -8.55 26.87 -9.24
CA TYR A 350 -8.45 25.46 -9.59
C TYR A 350 -9.72 25.00 -10.29
N VAL A 351 -9.56 24.24 -11.39
CA VAL A 351 -10.69 23.68 -12.15
C VAL A 351 -10.62 22.16 -12.08
N VAL A 352 -11.58 21.55 -11.38
CA VAL A 352 -11.66 20.09 -11.26
C VAL A 352 -12.70 19.54 -12.23
N ARG A 353 -12.26 18.63 -13.11
CA ARG A 353 -13.10 17.99 -14.14
C ARG A 353 -13.04 16.47 -14.02
N LYS A 354 -14.19 15.83 -14.25
CA LYS A 354 -14.25 14.39 -14.53
C LYS A 354 -13.88 14.14 -15.99
N GLY A 355 -12.96 13.23 -16.24
CA GLY A 355 -12.56 12.86 -17.59
C GLY A 355 -11.62 11.66 -17.60
N SER A 356 -11.61 10.92 -18.71
CA SER A 356 -10.58 9.89 -18.91
C SER A 356 -9.32 10.54 -19.45
N ALA A 357 -8.16 10.10 -18.96
CA ALA A 357 -6.89 10.51 -19.55
C ALA A 357 -6.70 9.94 -20.97
N THR A 358 -7.44 8.89 -21.34
CA THR A 358 -7.40 8.26 -22.68
C THR A 358 -8.12 9.07 -23.76
N ASP A 359 -8.87 10.10 -23.39
CA ASP A 359 -9.66 10.95 -24.29
C ASP A 359 -9.88 12.32 -23.61
N LEU A 360 -8.87 13.18 -23.75
CA LEU A 360 -8.88 14.50 -23.16
C LEU A 360 -9.74 15.42 -24.02
N LYS A 361 -10.87 15.88 -23.47
CA LYS A 361 -11.84 16.76 -24.16
C LYS A 361 -11.36 18.21 -24.32
N TYR A 362 -10.15 18.39 -24.86
CA TYR A 362 -9.61 19.66 -25.33
C TYR A 362 -9.49 19.59 -26.85
N TYR A 363 -10.17 20.51 -27.53
CA TYR A 363 -10.25 20.57 -29.00
C TYR A 363 -8.99 21.14 -29.63
N ASP A 364 -8.27 22.00 -28.90
CA ASP A 364 -7.01 22.55 -29.35
C ASP A 364 -5.87 21.59 -28.97
N ASP A 365 -5.03 21.27 -29.95
CA ASP A 365 -3.73 20.66 -29.71
C ASP A 365 -2.78 21.71 -29.11
N GLU A 366 -1.72 21.25 -28.42
CA GLU A 366 -0.69 22.14 -27.87
C GLU A 366 -1.23 23.24 -26.92
N TYR A 367 -2.22 22.87 -26.11
CA TYR A 367 -2.91 23.76 -25.17
C TYR A 367 -2.12 24.02 -23.87
N PHE A 368 -1.54 22.99 -23.26
CA PHE A 368 -0.91 23.06 -21.94
C PHE A 368 0.61 23.26 -21.99
N ASP A 369 1.14 24.09 -21.10
CA ASP A 369 2.59 24.25 -20.88
C ASP A 369 3.21 23.07 -20.12
N ALA A 370 2.44 22.44 -19.24
CA ALA A 370 2.88 21.30 -18.46
C ALA A 370 1.73 20.34 -18.16
N VAL A 371 2.06 19.05 -18.10
CA VAL A 371 1.20 17.99 -17.58
C VAL A 371 1.94 17.31 -16.43
N CYS A 372 1.38 17.39 -15.22
CA CYS A 372 1.90 16.71 -14.04
C CYS A 372 0.93 15.59 -13.67
N THR A 373 1.42 14.34 -13.63
CA THR A 373 0.56 13.17 -13.39
C THR A 373 1.23 12.14 -12.50
N ASP A 374 0.40 11.47 -11.70
CA ASP A 374 0.75 10.30 -10.90
C ASP A 374 -0.14 9.13 -11.38
N PRO A 375 0.23 8.45 -12.48
CA PRO A 375 -0.61 7.43 -13.08
C PRO A 375 -0.75 6.21 -12.14
N PRO A 376 -1.83 5.42 -12.28
CA PRO A 376 -1.98 4.20 -11.51
C PRO A 376 -0.80 3.22 -11.69
N TYR A 377 -0.27 2.69 -10.59
CA TYR A 377 0.90 1.80 -10.59
C TYR A 377 0.53 0.35 -10.91
N TYR A 378 0.31 0.05 -12.19
CA TYR A 378 0.08 -1.32 -12.67
C TYR A 378 -1.00 -2.07 -11.87
N ASP A 379 -0.63 -3.05 -11.03
CA ASP A 379 -1.53 -3.89 -10.21
C ASP A 379 -1.53 -3.53 -8.70
N SER A 380 -0.93 -2.39 -8.35
CA SER A 380 -0.76 -1.96 -6.96
C SER A 380 -2.10 -1.66 -6.29
N MET A 381 -3.02 -1.03 -7.02
CA MET A 381 -4.31 -0.55 -6.51
C MET A 381 -5.43 -0.79 -7.52
N GLN A 382 -6.62 -1.11 -7.01
CA GLN A 382 -7.85 -1.20 -7.80
C GLN A 382 -8.83 -0.11 -7.33
N TYR A 383 -8.60 1.13 -7.76
CA TYR A 383 -9.25 2.33 -7.23
C TYR A 383 -10.77 2.30 -7.35
N SER A 384 -11.29 2.03 -8.54
CA SER A 384 -12.74 2.02 -8.83
C SER A 384 -13.51 1.04 -7.93
N LYS A 385 -12.96 -0.17 -7.74
CA LYS A 385 -13.64 -1.24 -7.00
C LYS A 385 -13.74 -0.94 -5.50
N THR A 386 -12.75 -0.27 -4.91
CA THR A 386 -12.80 0.16 -3.51
C THR A 386 -13.53 1.50 -3.33
N ALA A 387 -13.45 2.40 -4.32
CA ALA A 387 -14.19 3.67 -4.32
C ALA A 387 -15.71 3.46 -4.31
N ASP A 388 -16.21 2.35 -4.87
CA ASP A 388 -17.63 2.02 -4.87
C ASP A 388 -18.25 1.94 -3.46
N PHE A 389 -17.45 1.61 -2.44
CA PHE A 389 -17.87 1.67 -1.03
C PHE A 389 -18.38 3.07 -0.64
N PHE A 390 -17.74 4.11 -1.17
CA PHE A 390 -18.11 5.52 -0.94
C PHE A 390 -19.12 6.02 -1.97
N TYR A 391 -18.96 5.60 -3.24
CA TYR A 391 -19.81 6.02 -4.36
C TYR A 391 -21.30 5.82 -4.06
N VAL A 392 -21.67 4.65 -3.52
CA VAL A 392 -23.09 4.32 -3.27
C VAL A 392 -23.74 5.24 -2.24
N TRP A 393 -22.96 5.79 -1.30
CA TRP A 393 -23.44 6.77 -0.31
C TRP A 393 -23.38 8.20 -0.86
N LEU A 394 -22.32 8.57 -1.58
CA LEU A 394 -22.22 9.88 -2.25
C LEU A 394 -23.38 10.10 -3.23
N LYS A 395 -23.71 9.09 -4.03
CA LYS A 395 -24.86 9.10 -4.93
C LYS A 395 -26.18 9.42 -4.20
N ARG A 396 -26.39 8.84 -3.02
CA ARG A 396 -27.62 9.02 -2.23
C ARG A 396 -27.66 10.33 -1.45
N THR A 397 -26.51 10.95 -1.22
CA THR A 397 -26.39 12.17 -0.42
C THR A 397 -26.42 13.42 -1.29
N VAL A 398 -25.55 13.48 -2.29
CA VAL A 398 -25.31 14.67 -3.12
C VAL A 398 -25.48 14.40 -4.62
N GLY A 399 -25.68 13.15 -5.04
CA GLY A 399 -25.76 12.78 -6.46
C GLY A 399 -26.93 13.39 -7.25
N HIS A 400 -27.93 13.95 -6.57
CA HIS A 400 -29.05 14.67 -7.17
C HIS A 400 -28.79 16.18 -7.30
N LEU A 401 -27.77 16.72 -6.63
CA LEU A 401 -27.40 18.14 -6.71
C LEU A 401 -26.84 18.46 -8.11
N SER A 402 -27.13 19.66 -8.60
CA SER A 402 -26.75 20.11 -9.95
C SER A 402 -25.25 19.89 -10.27
N PRO A 403 -24.28 20.22 -9.38
CA PRO A 403 -22.85 20.02 -9.66
C PRO A 403 -22.42 18.54 -9.79
N TYR A 404 -23.25 17.60 -9.35
CA TYR A 404 -22.88 16.19 -9.15
C TYR A 404 -23.78 15.20 -9.90
N LYS A 405 -24.82 15.68 -10.56
CA LYS A 405 -25.79 14.85 -11.29
C LYS A 405 -25.13 13.93 -12.31
N ASP A 406 -24.19 14.45 -13.09
CA ASP A 406 -23.44 13.66 -14.07
C ASP A 406 -22.29 12.85 -13.44
N LEU A 407 -21.84 13.26 -12.25
CA LEU A 407 -20.79 12.57 -11.50
C LEU A 407 -21.28 11.20 -10.99
N PHE A 408 -22.50 11.17 -10.45
CA PHE A 408 -23.09 9.98 -9.80
C PHE A 408 -24.27 9.35 -10.58
N ARG A 409 -24.33 9.56 -11.90
CA ARG A 409 -25.39 9.00 -12.78
C ARG A 409 -25.37 7.48 -12.91
N GLY A 410 -24.17 6.88 -12.86
CA GLY A 410 -23.97 5.43 -13.02
C GLY A 410 -24.52 4.60 -11.85
N VAL A 411 -24.57 3.28 -12.02
CA VAL A 411 -24.86 2.35 -10.91
C VAL A 411 -23.69 2.36 -9.92
N LEU A 412 -22.47 2.25 -10.45
CA LEU A 412 -21.19 2.28 -9.73
C LEU A 412 -20.20 3.18 -10.48
N SER A 413 -18.98 3.35 -9.95
CA SER A 413 -17.91 4.07 -10.64
C SER A 413 -17.55 3.38 -11.97
N PRO A 414 -17.12 4.14 -12.99
CA PRO A 414 -16.70 3.58 -14.26
C PRO A 414 -15.38 2.80 -14.09
N LYS A 415 -15.17 1.76 -14.91
CA LYS A 415 -14.08 0.77 -14.76
C LYS A 415 -13.32 0.49 -16.08
N ASP A 416 -13.95 0.79 -17.21
CA ASP A 416 -13.50 0.37 -18.54
C ASP A 416 -12.20 1.08 -18.96
N ASP A 417 -12.12 2.40 -18.75
CA ASP A 417 -10.93 3.21 -19.04
C ASP A 417 -10.00 3.40 -17.82
N GLU A 418 -10.20 2.65 -16.73
CA GLU A 418 -9.30 2.71 -15.57
C GLU A 418 -7.96 2.07 -15.94
N VAL A 419 -6.86 2.83 -15.95
CA VAL A 419 -5.52 2.35 -16.37
C VAL A 419 -4.86 1.50 -15.29
N VAL A 420 -5.43 0.34 -14.96
CA VAL A 420 -4.88 -0.62 -13.97
C VAL A 420 -4.83 -2.03 -14.52
N GLU A 421 -3.80 -2.78 -14.15
CA GLU A 421 -3.79 -4.23 -14.34
C GLU A 421 -4.71 -4.87 -13.29
N THR A 422 -5.54 -5.81 -13.72
CA THR A 422 -6.57 -6.42 -12.87
C THR A 422 -6.50 -7.93 -12.81
N ALA A 423 -5.82 -8.61 -13.74
CA ALA A 423 -5.75 -10.06 -13.78
C ALA A 423 -4.98 -10.61 -12.56
N SER A 424 -3.93 -9.94 -12.08
CA SER A 424 -3.18 -10.37 -10.88
C SER A 424 -4.03 -10.32 -9.59
N ARG A 425 -5.09 -9.51 -9.59
CA ARG A 425 -6.02 -9.32 -8.49
C ARG A 425 -7.35 -10.02 -8.71
N ALA A 426 -7.49 -10.78 -9.79
CA ALA A 426 -8.65 -11.63 -10.00
C ALA A 426 -8.36 -13.05 -9.50
N SER A 427 -9.40 -13.75 -9.09
CA SER A 427 -9.33 -15.16 -8.69
C SER A 427 -10.56 -15.89 -9.22
N GLY A 428 -10.43 -17.19 -9.46
CA GLY A 428 -11.49 -18.00 -10.08
C GLY A 428 -11.67 -17.76 -11.59
N ILE A 429 -10.70 -17.09 -12.24
CA ILE A 429 -10.67 -16.89 -13.69
C ILE A 429 -10.25 -18.19 -14.38
N THR A 430 -11.02 -18.58 -15.40
CA THR A 430 -10.76 -19.66 -16.36
C THR A 430 -10.23 -19.08 -17.67
N ASP A 431 -9.69 -19.92 -18.57
CA ASP A 431 -9.21 -19.44 -19.87
C ASP A 431 -10.32 -18.75 -20.68
N ASP A 432 -11.53 -19.31 -20.63
CA ASP A 432 -12.76 -18.79 -21.24
C ASP A 432 -13.26 -17.47 -20.62
N THR A 433 -12.79 -17.09 -19.42
CA THR A 433 -13.14 -15.83 -18.75
C THR A 433 -11.97 -14.84 -18.65
N ARG A 434 -10.80 -15.16 -19.22
CA ARG A 434 -9.60 -14.30 -19.17
C ARG A 434 -9.82 -12.94 -19.87
N HIS A 435 -10.66 -12.89 -20.90
CA HIS A 435 -10.99 -11.64 -21.59
C HIS A 435 -11.78 -10.63 -20.73
N LEU A 436 -12.25 -11.04 -19.54
CA LEU A 436 -12.97 -10.18 -18.59
C LEU A 436 -12.03 -9.39 -17.67
N VAL A 437 -10.74 -9.66 -17.72
CA VAL A 437 -9.72 -8.98 -16.90
C VAL A 437 -8.68 -8.30 -17.80
N ARG A 438 -8.14 -7.19 -17.31
CA ARG A 438 -7.05 -6.46 -17.94
C ARG A 438 -5.71 -6.99 -17.47
N ASP A 439 -4.89 -7.45 -18.41
CA ASP A 439 -3.53 -7.93 -18.19
C ASP A 439 -2.49 -6.84 -18.51
N LYS A 440 -1.22 -7.26 -18.69
CA LYS A 440 -0.10 -6.37 -19.03
C LYS A 440 -0.36 -5.56 -20.29
N ASP A 441 -0.83 -6.21 -21.35
CA ASP A 441 -0.97 -5.59 -22.67
C ASP A 441 -2.15 -4.62 -22.68
N GLY A 442 -3.25 -5.00 -22.02
CA GLY A 442 -4.39 -4.11 -21.81
C GLY A 442 -4.03 -2.88 -20.97
N TYR A 443 -3.19 -3.03 -19.93
CA TYR A 443 -2.68 -1.89 -19.17
C TYR A 443 -1.80 -0.99 -20.03
N GLN A 444 -0.84 -1.57 -20.76
CA GLN A 444 0.07 -0.82 -21.64
C GLN A 444 -0.73 -0.01 -22.66
N TYR A 445 -1.72 -0.62 -23.29
CA TYR A 445 -2.57 0.04 -24.28
C TYR A 445 -3.25 1.31 -23.74
N LEU A 446 -3.90 1.21 -22.57
CA LEU A 446 -4.58 2.36 -21.96
C LEU A 446 -3.59 3.42 -21.45
N MET A 447 -2.42 2.99 -20.95
CA MET A 447 -1.36 3.91 -20.54
C MET A 447 -0.80 4.68 -21.74
N THR A 448 -0.47 3.99 -22.83
CA THR A 448 0.00 4.60 -24.08
C THR A 448 -1.05 5.57 -24.61
N LYS A 449 -2.33 5.19 -24.67
CA LYS A 449 -3.41 6.10 -25.08
C LYS A 449 -3.49 7.35 -24.22
N SER A 450 -3.38 7.19 -22.89
CA SER A 450 -3.41 8.32 -21.97
C SER A 450 -2.24 9.27 -22.23
N LEU A 451 -1.04 8.72 -22.42
CA LEU A 451 0.16 9.49 -22.73
C LEU A 451 0.10 10.13 -24.12
N GLN A 452 -0.52 9.49 -25.12
CA GLN A 452 -0.73 10.08 -26.44
C GLN A 452 -1.63 11.31 -26.38
N GLU A 453 -2.70 11.26 -25.60
CA GLU A 453 -3.54 12.44 -25.37
C GLU A 453 -2.78 13.54 -24.62
N MET A 454 -1.98 13.19 -23.61
CA MET A 454 -1.10 14.15 -22.94
C MET A 454 -0.10 14.76 -23.92
N HIS A 455 0.48 13.97 -24.83
CA HIS A 455 1.39 14.45 -25.87
C HIS A 455 0.68 15.42 -26.83
N ARG A 456 -0.55 15.09 -27.25
CA ARG A 456 -1.35 15.95 -28.14
C ARG A 456 -1.64 17.31 -27.52
N VAL A 457 -2.11 17.33 -26.26
CA VAL A 457 -2.51 18.59 -25.59
C VAL A 457 -1.34 19.40 -25.04
N LEU A 458 -0.15 18.81 -24.88
CA LEU A 458 1.04 19.52 -24.41
C LEU A 458 1.65 20.35 -25.55
N LYS A 459 2.17 21.54 -25.26
CA LYS A 459 2.97 22.32 -26.24
C LYS A 459 4.25 21.60 -26.64
N TYR A 460 4.83 21.97 -27.77
CA TYR A 460 6.09 21.35 -28.23
C TYR A 460 7.24 21.48 -27.22
N ASP A 461 7.37 22.64 -26.58
CA ASP A 461 8.34 22.94 -25.51
C ASP A 461 7.79 22.64 -24.10
N GLY A 462 6.60 22.03 -24.01
CA GLY A 462 5.97 21.72 -22.74
C GLY A 462 6.65 20.57 -21.99
N VAL A 463 6.27 20.41 -20.71
CA VAL A 463 6.85 19.41 -19.81
C VAL A 463 5.81 18.37 -19.40
N LEU A 464 6.10 17.09 -19.61
CA LEU A 464 5.42 16.01 -18.89
C LEU A 464 6.23 15.69 -17.62
N THR A 465 5.61 15.74 -16.45
CA THR A 465 6.18 15.21 -15.21
C THR A 465 5.34 14.03 -14.75
N LEU A 466 5.95 12.86 -14.66
CA LEU A 466 5.28 11.61 -14.30
C LEU A 466 5.92 11.03 -13.04
N VAL A 467 5.11 10.77 -12.02
CA VAL A 467 5.55 10.10 -10.79
C VAL A 467 5.25 8.62 -10.89
N TYR A 468 6.23 7.76 -10.60
CA TYR A 468 6.01 6.32 -10.60
C TYR A 468 6.86 5.61 -9.55
N ALA A 469 6.26 4.64 -8.88
CA ALA A 469 6.93 3.75 -7.96
C ALA A 469 6.42 2.32 -8.15
N HIS A 470 7.28 1.41 -8.62
CA HIS A 470 6.91 0.01 -8.80
C HIS A 470 8.04 -0.96 -8.46
N LYS A 471 7.69 -2.06 -7.77
CA LYS A 471 8.64 -3.07 -7.28
C LYS A 471 9.14 -4.02 -8.37
N SER A 472 8.32 -4.27 -9.39
CA SER A 472 8.67 -5.21 -10.47
C SER A 472 9.27 -4.47 -11.67
N THR A 473 10.25 -5.10 -12.32
CA THR A 473 10.83 -4.56 -13.56
C THR A 473 9.84 -4.60 -14.73
N ALA A 474 8.92 -5.56 -14.75
CA ALA A 474 7.88 -5.63 -15.79
C ALA A 474 6.98 -4.38 -15.77
N GLY A 475 6.65 -3.85 -14.59
CA GLY A 475 5.90 -2.60 -14.48
C GLY A 475 6.66 -1.39 -15.05
N TRP A 476 7.97 -1.33 -14.85
CA TRP A 476 8.84 -0.29 -15.43
C TRP A 476 8.98 -0.40 -16.95
N GLU A 477 9.24 -1.62 -17.45
CA GLU A 477 9.31 -1.90 -18.89
C GLU A 477 8.05 -1.45 -19.60
N THR A 478 6.89 -1.79 -19.04
CA THR A 478 5.58 -1.46 -19.61
C THR A 478 5.34 0.04 -19.65
N LEU A 479 5.71 0.77 -18.58
CA LEU A 479 5.56 2.22 -18.53
C LEU A 479 6.51 2.93 -19.50
N ILE A 480 7.79 2.56 -19.51
CA ILE A 480 8.79 3.18 -20.40
C ILE A 480 8.41 2.95 -21.86
N GLN A 481 7.97 1.73 -22.20
CA GLN A 481 7.46 1.44 -23.54
C GLN A 481 6.25 2.33 -23.87
N ALA A 482 5.30 2.48 -22.95
CA ALA A 482 4.14 3.36 -23.17
C ALA A 482 4.52 4.84 -23.38
N ILE A 483 5.53 5.34 -22.66
CA ILE A 483 6.06 6.70 -22.84
C ILE A 483 6.66 6.87 -24.24
N LEU A 484 7.51 5.92 -24.66
CA LEU A 484 8.17 5.97 -25.97
C LEU A 484 7.18 5.83 -27.14
N ASP A 485 6.19 4.94 -27.00
CA ASP A 485 5.11 4.71 -27.98
C ASP A 485 4.17 5.91 -28.09
N ALA A 486 4.02 6.68 -27.01
CA ALA A 486 3.25 7.92 -27.01
C ALA A 486 3.97 9.10 -27.67
N GLY A 487 5.25 8.96 -28.03
CA GLY A 487 6.04 10.00 -28.68
C GLY A 487 6.87 10.87 -27.73
N PHE A 488 6.85 10.58 -26.43
CA PHE A 488 7.71 11.25 -25.46
C PHE A 488 9.11 10.63 -25.40
N VAL A 489 10.09 11.45 -25.02
CA VAL A 489 11.42 11.02 -24.60
C VAL A 489 11.64 11.45 -23.15
N VAL A 490 12.10 10.53 -22.31
CA VAL A 490 12.46 10.84 -20.92
C VAL A 490 13.82 11.53 -20.93
N THR A 491 13.87 12.78 -20.48
CA THR A 491 15.10 13.60 -20.44
C THR A 491 15.69 13.72 -19.04
N ALA A 492 14.95 13.32 -18.01
CA ALA A 492 15.44 13.22 -16.64
C ALA A 492 14.60 12.23 -15.83
N ALA A 493 15.22 11.57 -14.85
CA ALA A 493 14.51 10.82 -13.83
C ALA A 493 15.17 11.05 -12.47
N TRP A 494 14.38 11.52 -11.51
CA TRP A 494 14.86 11.88 -10.19
C TRP A 494 14.21 11.00 -9.13
N PRO A 495 14.98 10.25 -8.33
CA PRO A 495 14.46 9.61 -7.13
C PRO A 495 14.23 10.68 -6.06
N ILE A 496 13.01 10.74 -5.51
CA ILE A 496 12.64 11.67 -4.45
C ILE A 496 12.09 10.87 -3.26
N ASP A 497 12.66 11.12 -2.08
CA ASP A 497 12.17 10.57 -0.81
C ASP A 497 10.83 11.21 -0.45
N THR A 498 9.72 10.51 -0.72
CA THR A 498 8.36 11.01 -0.47
C THR A 498 7.69 10.42 0.77
N GLU A 499 8.30 9.43 1.45
CA GLU A 499 7.69 8.72 2.59
C GLU A 499 8.30 9.05 3.96
N HIS A 500 7.46 9.06 5.00
CA HIS A 500 7.88 9.29 6.39
C HIS A 500 8.64 8.06 6.94
N GLN A 501 9.91 8.23 7.34
CA GLN A 501 10.82 7.16 7.80
C GLN A 501 10.25 6.24 8.90
N SER A 502 9.24 6.68 9.65
CA SER A 502 8.64 5.90 10.75
C SER A 502 7.77 4.70 10.30
N ARG A 503 7.32 4.63 9.05
CA ARG A 503 6.58 3.46 8.52
C ARG A 503 7.48 2.33 8.01
N MET A 504 8.77 2.60 7.82
CA MET A 504 9.71 1.63 7.24
C MET A 504 10.24 0.57 8.23
N LYS A 505 10.07 0.76 9.54
CA LYS A 505 10.62 -0.16 10.56
C LYS A 505 9.85 -1.48 10.73
N ALA A 506 8.74 -1.70 10.01
CA ALA A 506 7.83 -2.83 10.27
C ALA A 506 7.73 -3.88 9.16
N GLN A 507 8.44 -3.73 8.03
CA GLN A 507 8.45 -4.76 6.98
C GLN A 507 9.84 -4.90 6.37
N ASP A 508 10.49 -6.03 6.68
CA ASP A 508 11.77 -6.55 6.13
C ASP A 508 11.80 -6.77 4.59
N ALA A 509 10.88 -6.17 3.84
CA ALA A 509 10.90 -6.19 2.40
C ALA A 509 11.55 -4.90 1.91
N ALA A 510 12.49 -5.02 0.97
CA ALA A 510 13.07 -3.91 0.20
C ALA A 510 11.98 -3.18 -0.61
N ALA A 511 11.07 -2.48 0.07
CA ALA A 511 10.18 -1.50 -0.53
C ALA A 511 11.06 -0.35 -1.02
N LEU A 512 10.83 0.09 -2.26
CA LEU A 512 11.41 1.33 -2.76
C LEU A 512 11.12 2.43 -1.73
N ALA A 513 12.17 3.04 -1.19
CA ALA A 513 12.06 4.13 -0.23
C ALA A 513 11.61 5.44 -0.93
N SER A 514 11.74 5.48 -2.25
CA SER A 514 11.71 6.69 -3.08
C SER A 514 10.72 6.56 -4.23
N SER A 515 10.02 7.65 -4.54
CA SER A 515 9.20 7.77 -5.76
C SER A 515 10.06 8.38 -6.87
N ILE A 516 9.93 7.90 -8.12
CA ILE A 516 10.71 8.44 -9.23
C ILE A 516 9.88 9.41 -10.05
N TYR A 517 10.43 10.60 -10.24
CA TYR A 517 9.87 11.67 -11.05
C TYR A 517 10.57 11.69 -12.39
N MET A 518 9.85 11.28 -13.43
CA MET A 518 10.31 11.29 -14.82
C MET A 518 9.86 12.56 -15.52
N VAL A 519 10.78 13.18 -16.25
CA VAL A 519 10.52 14.34 -17.10
C VAL A 519 10.48 13.88 -18.55
N GLY A 520 9.31 13.94 -19.16
CA GLY A 520 9.07 13.66 -20.58
C GLY A 520 9.01 14.95 -21.41
N ARG A 521 9.61 14.92 -22.60
CA ARG A 521 9.57 16.00 -23.60
C ARG A 521 9.10 15.46 -24.94
N LYS A 522 8.41 16.29 -25.73
CA LYS A 522 8.26 16.01 -27.16
C LYS A 522 9.64 16.04 -27.80
N TRP A 523 9.91 15.11 -28.70
CA TRP A 523 11.22 15.00 -29.33
C TRP A 523 11.09 14.68 -30.80
N LYS A 524 11.78 15.45 -31.64
CA LYS A 524 11.91 15.11 -33.06
C LYS A 524 12.89 13.95 -33.17
N LYS A 525 12.37 12.74 -33.41
CA LYS A 525 13.18 11.54 -33.50
C LYS A 525 14.11 11.58 -34.72
N GLN A 526 15.32 11.05 -34.53
CA GLN A 526 16.28 10.77 -35.58
C GLN A 526 15.92 9.46 -36.28
N PRO A 527 16.36 9.25 -37.53
CA PRO A 527 16.14 7.98 -38.23
C PRO A 527 16.71 6.78 -37.49
N LYS A 528 16.38 5.59 -37.99
CA LYS A 528 16.89 4.30 -37.52
C LYS A 528 18.41 4.32 -37.24
N ALA A 529 18.82 3.79 -36.09
CA ALA A 529 20.23 3.63 -35.69
C ALA A 529 20.59 2.15 -35.42
N TYR A 530 21.88 1.85 -35.52
CA TYR A 530 22.43 0.53 -35.17
C TYR A 530 22.74 0.44 -33.68
N TYR A 531 22.50 -0.75 -33.10
CA TYR A 531 22.58 -0.93 -31.66
C TYR A 531 23.97 -0.71 -31.11
N ARG A 532 25.01 -1.10 -31.86
CA ARG A 532 26.41 -0.85 -31.46
C ARG A 532 26.68 0.63 -31.21
N ASP A 533 26.30 1.50 -32.14
CA ASP A 533 26.53 2.94 -32.05
C ASP A 533 25.76 3.54 -30.86
N VAL A 534 24.50 3.13 -30.70
CA VAL A 534 23.65 3.56 -29.58
C VAL A 534 24.23 3.10 -28.24
N LEU A 535 24.78 1.88 -28.17
CA LEU A 535 25.38 1.35 -26.95
C LEU A 535 26.67 2.08 -26.56
N GLU A 536 27.46 2.50 -27.54
CA GLU A 536 28.64 3.35 -27.31
C GLU A 536 28.24 4.74 -26.78
N GLU A 537 27.25 5.39 -27.41
CA GLU A 537 26.69 6.67 -26.93
C GLU A 537 26.13 6.52 -25.50
N LEU A 538 25.36 5.45 -25.27
CA LEU A 538 24.73 5.16 -23.99
C LEU A 538 25.79 4.95 -22.91
N ARG A 539 26.84 4.17 -23.16
CA ARG A 539 27.95 3.99 -22.21
C ARG A 539 28.63 5.30 -21.87
N ALA A 540 28.97 6.11 -22.87
CA ALA A 540 29.65 7.39 -22.66
C ALA A 540 28.76 8.36 -21.84
N HIS A 541 27.49 8.48 -22.20
CA HIS A 541 26.56 9.41 -21.57
C HIS A 541 26.16 8.98 -20.15
N VAL A 542 25.80 7.70 -19.98
CA VAL A 542 25.36 7.15 -18.69
C VAL A 542 26.50 7.19 -17.68
N CYS A 543 27.70 6.70 -18.00
CA CYS A 543 28.83 6.69 -17.06
C CYS A 543 29.18 8.10 -16.55
N GLY A 544 29.11 9.12 -17.41
CA GLY A 544 29.33 10.52 -16.99
C GLY A 544 28.29 11.03 -15.98
N LYS A 545 27.03 10.57 -16.09
CA LYS A 545 25.95 10.90 -15.14
C LYS A 545 26.02 10.07 -13.86
N LEU A 546 26.41 8.80 -13.94
CA LEU A 546 26.56 7.91 -12.78
C LEU A 546 27.57 8.46 -11.77
N ASP A 547 28.67 9.07 -12.23
CA ASP A 547 29.63 9.73 -11.36
C ASP A 547 29.02 10.92 -10.58
N GLN A 548 28.10 11.66 -11.22
CA GLN A 548 27.39 12.76 -10.56
C GLN A 548 26.42 12.23 -9.52
N PHE A 549 25.67 11.17 -9.84
CA PHE A 549 24.72 10.53 -8.94
C PHE A 549 25.40 10.02 -7.66
N MET A 550 26.54 9.33 -7.79
CA MET A 550 27.30 8.88 -6.61
C MET A 550 27.80 10.05 -5.75
N LYS A 551 28.29 11.14 -6.36
CA LYS A 551 28.71 12.36 -5.63
C LYS A 551 27.55 13.06 -4.93
N GLN A 552 26.34 12.97 -5.47
CA GLN A 552 25.11 13.51 -4.89
C GLN A 552 24.52 12.59 -3.82
N GLY A 553 25.13 11.43 -3.56
CA GLY A 553 24.65 10.47 -2.56
C GLY A 553 23.50 9.59 -3.05
N ILE A 554 23.17 9.58 -4.34
CA ILE A 554 22.20 8.63 -4.91
C ILE A 554 22.87 7.26 -4.93
N SER A 555 22.33 6.33 -4.15
CA SER A 555 22.85 4.97 -4.01
C SER A 555 21.72 3.94 -4.04
N GLY A 556 22.05 2.66 -3.85
CA GLY A 556 21.03 1.62 -3.70
C GLY A 556 20.28 1.30 -5.00
N ALA A 557 19.01 0.94 -4.88
CA ALA A 557 18.11 0.71 -6.01
C ALA A 557 17.84 1.98 -6.83
N ASP A 558 17.84 3.15 -6.18
CA ASP A 558 17.54 4.44 -6.81
C ASP A 558 18.59 4.83 -7.85
N PHE A 559 19.85 4.44 -7.65
CA PHE A 559 20.91 4.63 -8.62
C PHE A 559 20.64 3.92 -9.95
N TYR A 560 20.19 2.67 -9.92
CA TYR A 560 19.82 1.93 -11.13
C TYR A 560 18.64 2.60 -11.85
N ILE A 561 17.70 3.16 -11.09
CA ILE A 561 16.52 3.77 -11.69
C ILE A 561 16.85 5.14 -12.30
N ALA A 562 17.66 5.96 -11.63
CA ALA A 562 18.18 7.20 -12.19
C ALA A 562 18.95 6.93 -13.49
N ALA A 563 19.77 5.87 -13.52
CA ALA A 563 20.47 5.43 -14.72
C ALA A 563 19.51 5.04 -15.86
N ILE A 564 18.42 4.34 -15.56
CA ILE A 564 17.39 4.00 -16.55
C ILE A 564 16.81 5.26 -17.19
N GLY A 565 16.49 6.29 -16.40
CA GLY A 565 15.97 7.55 -16.92
C GLY A 565 16.93 8.26 -17.88
N VAL A 566 18.21 8.36 -17.51
CA VAL A 566 19.27 8.92 -18.38
C VAL A 566 19.41 8.12 -19.67
N SER A 567 19.28 6.80 -19.59
CA SER A 567 19.45 5.92 -20.75
C SER A 567 18.29 6.02 -21.73
N CYS A 568 17.06 6.26 -21.22
CA CYS A 568 15.89 6.53 -22.04
C CYS A 568 16.06 7.80 -22.89
N GLU A 569 16.85 8.77 -22.44
CA GLU A 569 17.17 9.98 -23.21
C GLU A 569 17.97 9.63 -24.48
N VAL A 570 18.97 8.75 -24.35
CA VAL A 570 19.81 8.33 -25.50
C VAL A 570 19.00 7.46 -26.46
N TYR A 571 18.35 6.42 -25.93
CA TYR A 571 17.60 5.46 -26.74
C TYR A 571 16.37 6.11 -27.40
N GLY A 572 15.65 6.96 -26.67
CA GLY A 572 14.41 7.59 -27.14
C GLY A 572 14.58 8.60 -28.28
N LYS A 573 15.82 9.05 -28.56
CA LYS A 573 16.12 9.95 -29.68
C LYS A 573 15.85 9.34 -31.04
N TYR A 574 15.90 8.01 -31.19
CA TYR A 574 15.81 7.34 -32.48
C TYR A 574 14.41 6.77 -32.73
N GLU A 575 13.96 6.76 -33.98
CA GLU A 575 12.69 6.13 -34.40
C GLU A 575 12.68 4.62 -34.14
N SER A 576 13.81 3.96 -34.42
CA SER A 576 14.04 2.56 -34.11
C SER A 576 15.53 2.28 -33.92
N VAL A 577 15.83 1.30 -33.07
CA VAL A 577 17.19 0.80 -32.88
C VAL A 577 17.18 -0.69 -33.22
N VAL A 578 18.11 -1.11 -34.07
CA VAL A 578 18.20 -2.51 -34.52
C VAL A 578 19.55 -3.11 -34.22
N ARG A 579 19.60 -4.42 -33.99
CA ARG A 579 20.84 -5.16 -33.88
C ARG A 579 21.55 -5.23 -35.24
N ASP A 580 22.86 -5.11 -35.18
CA ASP A 580 23.76 -5.05 -36.33
C ASP A 580 23.82 -6.37 -37.13
N ASP A 581 23.59 -7.51 -36.46
CA ASP A 581 23.78 -8.87 -36.99
C ASP A 581 22.54 -9.42 -37.70
N ASP A 582 21.37 -9.33 -37.07
CA ASP A 582 20.12 -9.91 -37.57
C ASP A 582 19.07 -8.86 -37.98
N GLY A 583 19.36 -7.57 -37.77
CA GLY A 583 18.44 -6.47 -38.05
C GLY A 583 17.22 -6.42 -37.14
N ARG A 584 17.16 -7.26 -36.09
CA ARG A 584 16.05 -7.32 -35.14
C ARG A 584 15.97 -6.03 -34.33
N GLN A 585 14.74 -5.56 -34.11
CA GLN A 585 14.51 -4.41 -33.24
C GLN A 585 14.92 -4.71 -31.81
N VAL A 586 15.70 -3.80 -31.24
CA VAL A 586 16.10 -3.82 -29.83
C VAL A 586 14.91 -3.35 -29.00
N THR A 587 14.53 -4.12 -27.99
CA THR A 587 13.40 -3.78 -27.11
C THR A 587 13.85 -2.94 -25.91
N VAL A 588 12.90 -2.30 -25.21
CA VAL A 588 13.17 -1.66 -23.91
C VAL A 588 13.75 -2.66 -22.91
N ALA A 589 13.31 -3.92 -22.94
CA ALA A 589 13.84 -4.96 -22.06
C ALA A 589 15.32 -5.28 -22.34
N ASP A 590 15.73 -5.33 -23.62
CA ASP A 590 17.13 -5.49 -24.01
C ASP A 590 17.98 -4.32 -23.46
N MET A 591 17.54 -3.08 -23.70
CA MET A 591 18.22 -1.87 -23.23
C MET A 591 18.36 -1.85 -21.71
N LEU A 592 17.29 -2.14 -20.96
CA LEU A 592 17.30 -2.17 -19.50
C LEU A 592 18.24 -3.24 -18.93
N SER A 593 18.42 -4.36 -19.64
CA SER A 593 19.39 -5.38 -19.26
C SER A 593 20.82 -4.84 -19.37
N ASP A 594 21.14 -4.15 -20.47
CA ASP A 594 22.49 -3.62 -20.71
C ASP A 594 22.83 -2.47 -19.76
N ILE A 595 21.86 -1.59 -19.45
CA ILE A 595 22.03 -0.52 -18.46
C ILE A 595 22.40 -1.08 -17.09
N ARG A 596 21.78 -2.19 -16.67
CA ARG A 596 22.12 -2.83 -15.39
C ARG A 596 23.55 -3.35 -15.38
N GLY A 597 24.01 -3.93 -16.50
CA GLY A 597 25.41 -4.34 -16.66
C GLY A 597 26.36 -3.16 -16.54
N ILE A 598 26.08 -2.07 -17.25
CA ILE A 598 26.86 -0.82 -17.20
C ILE A 598 26.91 -0.26 -15.78
N CYS A 599 25.78 -0.17 -15.08
CA CYS A 599 25.74 0.30 -13.69
C CYS A 599 26.58 -0.59 -12.76
N SER A 600 26.45 -1.91 -12.88
CA SER A 600 27.19 -2.86 -12.04
C SER A 600 28.69 -2.74 -12.27
N ASP A 601 29.12 -2.68 -13.54
CA ASP A 601 30.54 -2.48 -13.89
C ASP A 601 31.06 -1.14 -13.38
N HIS A 602 30.24 -0.07 -13.45
CA HIS A 602 30.60 1.26 -12.96
C HIS A 602 30.73 1.31 -11.43
N ILE A 603 29.79 0.70 -10.70
CA ILE A 603 29.85 0.55 -9.23
C ILE A 603 31.11 -0.20 -8.82
N VAL A 604 31.37 -1.34 -9.46
CA VAL A 604 32.56 -2.15 -9.17
C VAL A 604 33.83 -1.35 -9.47
N LYS A 605 33.91 -0.67 -10.62
CA LYS A 605 35.06 0.17 -10.97
C LYS A 605 35.28 1.28 -9.95
N PHE A 606 34.22 1.95 -9.51
CA PHE A 606 34.28 3.02 -8.52
C PHE A 606 34.79 2.50 -7.17
N LEU A 607 34.17 1.46 -6.62
CA LEU A 607 34.52 0.89 -5.31
C LEU A 607 35.89 0.18 -5.28
N THR A 608 36.41 -0.20 -6.45
CA THR A 608 37.72 -0.83 -6.56
C THR A 608 38.82 0.15 -6.96
N SER A 609 38.53 1.45 -7.05
CA SER A 609 39.46 2.47 -7.58
C SER A 609 40.06 2.12 -8.94
N GLY A 610 39.29 1.40 -9.79
CA GLY A 610 39.75 0.98 -11.11
C GLY A 610 40.91 -0.02 -11.09
N ALA A 611 41.02 -0.87 -10.07
CA ALA A 611 42.07 -1.88 -9.97
C ALA A 611 42.25 -2.63 -11.31
N ALA A 612 43.47 -2.60 -11.84
CA ALA A 612 43.83 -3.12 -13.15
C ALA A 612 43.81 -4.66 -13.17
N GLY A 613 42.63 -5.24 -13.39
CA GLY A 613 42.45 -6.68 -13.64
C GLY A 613 40.98 -7.09 -13.68
N GLU A 614 40.63 -8.10 -14.48
CA GLU A 614 39.26 -8.63 -14.59
C GLU A 614 38.76 -9.20 -13.26
N ILE A 615 37.85 -8.51 -12.58
CA ILE A 615 37.14 -9.03 -11.39
C ILE A 615 36.15 -10.10 -11.84
N ASP A 616 36.14 -11.25 -11.16
CA ASP A 616 35.27 -12.35 -11.53
C ASP A 616 33.78 -12.01 -11.34
N ALA A 617 32.91 -12.67 -12.09
CA ALA A 617 31.48 -12.38 -12.13
C ALA A 617 30.79 -12.48 -10.76
N MET A 618 31.21 -13.41 -9.89
CA MET A 618 30.61 -13.54 -8.56
C MET A 618 31.01 -12.39 -7.65
N SER A 619 32.27 -11.95 -7.70
CA SER A 619 32.72 -10.76 -6.99
C SER A 619 31.98 -9.50 -7.44
N LYS A 620 31.77 -9.32 -8.76
CA LYS A 620 30.96 -8.21 -9.29
C LYS A 620 29.54 -8.23 -8.75
N LEU A 621 28.90 -9.41 -8.76
CA LEU A 621 27.55 -9.59 -8.24
C LEU A 621 27.47 -9.28 -6.74
N TYR A 622 28.39 -9.82 -5.95
CA TYR A 622 28.37 -9.68 -4.49
C TYR A 622 28.54 -8.23 -4.07
N ILE A 623 29.52 -7.52 -4.65
CA ILE A 623 29.75 -6.09 -4.40
C ILE A 623 28.52 -5.28 -4.81
N SER A 624 28.00 -5.49 -6.03
CA SER A 624 26.85 -4.76 -6.54
C SER A 624 25.59 -5.03 -5.70
N TRP A 625 25.39 -6.26 -5.25
CA TRP A 625 24.27 -6.63 -4.38
C TRP A 625 24.39 -5.97 -3.00
N ARG A 626 25.56 -6.02 -2.37
CA ARG A 626 25.78 -5.40 -1.05
C ARG A 626 25.60 -3.89 -1.12
N TRP A 627 26.10 -3.26 -2.18
CA TRP A 627 25.93 -1.82 -2.39
C TRP A 627 24.45 -1.47 -2.62
N ALA A 628 23.75 -2.24 -3.47
CA ALA A 628 22.38 -1.94 -3.86
C ALA A 628 21.32 -2.31 -2.81
N TYR A 629 21.47 -3.45 -2.14
CA TYR A 629 20.43 -4.08 -1.31
C TYR A 629 20.91 -4.50 0.08
N GLY A 630 22.20 -4.41 0.39
CA GLY A 630 22.75 -4.88 1.66
C GLY A 630 22.51 -6.37 1.86
N ASP A 631 21.96 -6.75 3.01
CA ASP A 631 21.57 -8.11 3.38
C ASP A 631 20.09 -8.43 3.15
N ARG A 632 19.34 -7.51 2.52
CA ARG A 632 17.90 -7.60 2.32
C ARG A 632 17.52 -8.64 1.26
N ALA A 633 16.31 -9.15 1.40
CA ALA A 633 15.68 -10.00 0.38
C ALA A 633 15.17 -9.17 -0.79
N VAL A 634 15.43 -9.63 -2.01
CA VAL A 634 14.97 -8.99 -3.25
C VAL A 634 14.01 -9.91 -4.02
N PRO A 635 13.04 -9.40 -4.77
CA PRO A 635 12.17 -10.24 -5.61
C PRO A 635 12.98 -11.11 -6.58
N TYR A 636 12.51 -12.35 -6.85
CA TYR A 636 13.20 -13.30 -7.73
C TYR A 636 13.58 -12.72 -9.09
N ASP A 637 12.70 -11.94 -9.72
CA ASP A 637 12.97 -11.35 -11.04
C ASP A 637 14.11 -10.32 -11.00
N VAL A 638 14.19 -9.55 -9.90
CA VAL A 638 15.29 -8.59 -9.69
C VAL A 638 16.59 -9.35 -9.50
N ALA A 639 16.59 -10.40 -8.66
CA ALA A 639 17.76 -11.25 -8.46
C ALA A 639 18.22 -11.87 -9.78
N ARG A 640 17.31 -12.47 -10.55
CA ARG A 640 17.62 -13.11 -11.83
C ARG A 640 18.31 -12.13 -12.79
N LYS A 641 17.81 -10.90 -12.89
CA LYS A 641 18.40 -9.86 -13.74
C LYS A 641 19.79 -9.41 -13.27
N LEU A 642 20.06 -9.37 -11.96
CA LEU A 642 21.40 -9.06 -11.44
C LEU A 642 22.40 -10.18 -11.79
N PHE A 643 21.98 -11.44 -11.66
CA PHE A 643 22.80 -12.60 -12.06
C PHE A 643 23.09 -12.55 -13.57
N THR A 644 22.06 -12.38 -14.40
CA THR A 644 22.25 -12.28 -15.86
C THR A 644 23.13 -11.09 -16.25
N GLY A 645 23.01 -9.95 -15.55
CA GLY A 645 23.80 -8.74 -15.81
C GLY A 645 25.31 -8.91 -15.61
N VAL A 646 25.75 -9.91 -14.83
CA VAL A 646 27.17 -10.28 -14.68
C VAL A 646 27.52 -11.59 -15.42
N GLY A 647 26.60 -12.13 -16.24
CA GLY A 647 26.81 -13.37 -16.99
C GLY A 647 26.65 -14.66 -16.20
N LEU A 648 25.94 -14.65 -15.07
CA LEU A 648 25.68 -15.83 -14.24
C LEU A 648 24.24 -16.34 -14.39
N ASN A 649 24.04 -17.65 -14.25
CA ASN A 649 22.71 -18.25 -14.12
C ASN A 649 22.33 -18.39 -12.65
N ILE A 650 21.18 -17.83 -12.25
CA ILE A 650 20.72 -17.80 -10.87
C ILE A 650 20.54 -19.20 -10.25
N ASP A 651 20.07 -20.17 -11.04
CA ASP A 651 19.70 -21.50 -10.54
C ASP A 651 20.93 -22.29 -10.08
N ASP A 652 22.12 -21.99 -10.62
CA ASP A 652 23.39 -22.63 -10.24
C ASP A 652 23.85 -22.27 -8.82
N TYR A 653 23.28 -21.21 -8.23
CA TYR A 653 23.71 -20.64 -6.95
C TYR A 653 22.65 -20.76 -5.83
N VAL A 654 21.45 -21.25 -6.15
CA VAL A 654 20.41 -21.52 -5.14
C VAL A 654 20.87 -22.65 -4.22
N GLY A 655 20.84 -22.41 -2.92
CA GLY A 655 21.33 -23.35 -1.91
C GLY A 655 22.84 -23.25 -1.64
N THR A 656 23.58 -22.40 -2.37
CA THR A 656 25.02 -22.19 -2.11
C THR A 656 25.27 -20.81 -1.46
N ILE A 657 25.34 -19.75 -2.26
CA ILE A 657 25.44 -18.36 -1.80
C ILE A 657 24.09 -17.65 -1.87
N LEU A 658 23.08 -18.24 -2.52
CA LEU A 658 21.76 -17.65 -2.68
C LEU A 658 20.69 -18.50 -1.97
N LYS A 659 19.83 -17.86 -1.18
CA LYS A 659 18.70 -18.51 -0.50
C LYS A 659 17.36 -17.96 -0.98
N LYS A 660 16.42 -18.86 -1.27
CA LYS A 660 15.03 -18.52 -1.59
C LYS A 660 14.18 -18.43 -0.32
N THR A 661 13.44 -17.33 -0.17
CA THR A 661 12.49 -17.09 0.94
C THR A 661 11.16 -16.62 0.35
N GLY A 662 10.18 -17.52 0.23
CA GLY A 662 8.92 -17.23 -0.46
C GLY A 662 9.16 -16.88 -1.95
N GLN A 663 8.79 -15.66 -2.34
CA GLN A 663 9.00 -15.10 -3.70
C GLN A 663 10.26 -14.22 -3.81
N THR A 664 11.10 -14.21 -2.78
CA THR A 664 12.32 -13.38 -2.72
C THR A 664 13.59 -14.21 -2.59
N MET A 665 14.73 -13.60 -2.89
CA MET A 665 16.06 -14.19 -2.86
C MET A 665 16.99 -13.32 -2.01
N ILE A 666 17.91 -13.94 -1.27
CA ILE A 666 18.92 -13.27 -0.44
C ILE A 666 20.30 -13.83 -0.77
N VAL A 667 21.28 -12.95 -1.00
CA VAL A 667 22.71 -13.32 -1.09
C VAL A 667 23.30 -13.41 0.31
N LEU A 668 23.76 -14.61 0.66
CA LEU A 668 24.25 -14.99 1.98
C LEU A 668 25.66 -14.46 2.23
N ASP A 669 25.90 -13.97 3.45
CA ASP A 669 27.24 -13.72 3.99
C ASP A 669 27.92 -15.02 4.46
N TYR A 670 29.18 -14.94 4.88
CA TYR A 670 29.96 -16.08 5.40
C TYR A 670 29.33 -16.76 6.63
N THR A 671 28.52 -16.07 7.43
CA THR A 671 27.89 -16.61 8.65
C THR A 671 26.68 -17.50 8.35
N ARG A 672 25.97 -17.22 7.25
CA ARG A 672 24.74 -17.93 6.86
C ARG A 672 24.97 -19.05 5.84
N ARG A 673 26.21 -19.20 5.34
CA ARG A 673 26.60 -20.30 4.44
C ARG A 673 27.01 -21.55 5.22
N GLU A 674 26.87 -22.71 4.58
CA GLU A 674 27.38 -23.98 5.11
C GLU A 674 28.91 -23.96 5.26
N ARG A 675 29.45 -24.85 6.10
CA ARG A 675 30.90 -24.94 6.36
C ARG A 675 31.72 -25.45 5.17
N ASP A 676 31.12 -26.29 4.33
CA ASP A 676 31.79 -26.87 3.16
C ASP A 676 31.58 -26.02 1.90
N ILE A 677 32.25 -24.86 1.86
CA ILE A 677 32.23 -23.97 0.70
C ILE A 677 33.22 -24.50 -0.35
N ARG A 678 32.72 -24.88 -1.52
CA ARG A 678 33.56 -25.17 -2.69
C ARG A 678 34.15 -23.86 -3.24
N THR A 679 35.47 -23.76 -3.30
CA THR A 679 36.22 -22.54 -3.66
C THR A 679 36.29 -22.32 -5.18
N LYS A 680 35.16 -21.98 -5.80
CA LYS A 680 35.08 -21.77 -7.27
C LYS A 680 35.43 -20.35 -7.72
N ASN A 681 35.30 -19.36 -6.84
CA ASN A 681 35.50 -17.95 -7.12
C ASN A 681 36.07 -17.21 -5.90
N THR A 682 36.41 -15.93 -6.06
CA THR A 682 37.02 -15.12 -5.01
C THR A 682 36.13 -14.93 -3.79
N ILE A 683 34.81 -14.84 -3.94
CA ILE A 683 33.87 -14.73 -2.82
C ILE A 683 33.77 -16.03 -2.03
N ASP A 684 33.80 -17.19 -2.70
CA ASP A 684 33.87 -18.49 -2.02
C ASP A 684 35.13 -18.62 -1.18
N ILE A 685 36.27 -18.19 -1.72
CA ILE A 685 37.57 -18.19 -1.02
C ILE A 685 37.53 -17.24 0.19
N LEU A 686 37.00 -16.03 0.01
CA LEU A 686 36.84 -15.06 1.09
C LEU A 686 35.95 -15.60 2.20
N HIS A 687 34.76 -16.10 1.88
CA HIS A 687 33.83 -16.58 2.89
C HIS A 687 34.39 -17.79 3.64
N LYS A 688 35.09 -18.70 2.96
CA LYS A 688 35.77 -19.83 3.62
C LYS A 688 36.91 -19.34 4.52
N ALA A 689 37.71 -18.37 4.07
CA ALA A 689 38.77 -17.78 4.89
C ALA A 689 38.21 -17.07 6.13
N MET A 690 37.08 -16.36 6.00
CA MET A 690 36.41 -15.73 7.14
C MET A 690 35.83 -16.75 8.13
N GLN A 691 35.27 -17.86 7.64
CA GLN A 691 34.80 -18.95 8.51
C GLN A 691 35.97 -19.55 9.32
N LEU A 692 37.10 -19.82 8.67
CA LEU A 692 38.31 -20.34 9.33
C LEU A 692 38.91 -19.33 10.32
N TRP A 693 38.91 -18.04 9.97
CA TRP A 693 39.36 -16.97 10.85
C TRP A 693 38.49 -16.87 12.10
N ARG A 694 37.16 -16.91 11.95
CA ARG A 694 36.20 -16.89 13.05
C ARG A 694 36.35 -18.10 13.96
N ASP A 695 36.61 -19.27 13.38
CA ASP A 695 36.79 -20.53 14.11
C ASP A 695 38.24 -20.68 14.66
N GLN A 696 39.08 -19.64 14.52
CA GLN A 696 40.49 -19.56 14.98
C GLN A 696 41.44 -20.59 14.34
N GLU A 697 41.09 -21.13 13.18
CA GLU A 697 41.88 -22.10 12.42
C GLU A 697 42.90 -21.41 11.48
N THR A 698 43.81 -20.61 12.06
CA THR A 698 44.72 -19.74 11.30
C THR A 698 45.65 -20.47 10.33
N GLY A 699 46.07 -21.71 10.66
CA GLY A 699 46.89 -22.55 9.78
C GLY A 699 46.17 -22.94 8.49
N ALA A 700 44.96 -23.50 8.61
CA ALA A 700 44.12 -23.88 7.47
C ALA A 700 43.71 -22.65 6.63
N MET A 701 43.46 -21.52 7.29
CA MET A 701 43.19 -20.25 6.60
C MET A 701 44.38 -19.83 5.73
N ARG A 702 45.61 -19.84 6.27
CA ARG A 702 46.81 -19.47 5.50
C ARG A 702 47.04 -20.43 4.33
N GLU A 703 46.91 -21.73 4.55
CA GLU A 703 47.03 -22.74 3.49
C GLU A 703 46.02 -22.52 2.36
N LEU A 704 44.77 -22.23 2.68
CA LEU A 704 43.74 -21.88 1.70
C LEU A 704 44.15 -20.65 0.86
N LEU A 705 44.70 -19.63 1.49
CA LEU A 705 45.04 -18.37 0.80
C LEU A 705 46.30 -18.51 -0.05
N VAL A 706 47.29 -19.29 0.40
CA VAL A 706 48.47 -19.65 -0.37
C VAL A 706 48.07 -20.46 -1.59
N SER A 707 47.35 -21.57 -1.38
CA SER A 707 46.96 -22.50 -2.44
C SER A 707 46.07 -21.87 -3.51
N THR A 708 45.32 -20.82 -3.15
CA THR A 708 44.48 -20.07 -4.08
C THR A 708 45.12 -18.79 -4.64
N GLY A 709 46.35 -18.44 -4.24
CA GLY A 709 47.06 -17.24 -4.71
C GLY A 709 46.48 -15.91 -4.18
N ASN A 710 45.79 -15.92 -3.05
CA ASN A 710 45.14 -14.75 -2.44
C ASN A 710 45.85 -14.24 -1.17
N GLN A 711 46.98 -14.83 -0.78
CA GLN A 711 47.82 -14.28 0.28
C GLN A 711 48.59 -13.05 -0.24
N GLY A 712 48.44 -11.90 0.43
CA GLY A 712 49.10 -10.65 0.05
C GLY A 712 48.73 -10.13 -1.35
N ASN A 713 47.66 -10.66 -1.95
CA ASN A 713 47.23 -10.28 -3.29
C ASN A 713 46.48 -8.94 -3.22
N PRO A 714 47.02 -7.85 -3.82
CA PRO A 714 46.40 -6.52 -3.73
C PRO A 714 44.98 -6.49 -4.31
N LYS A 715 44.70 -7.31 -5.32
CA LYS A 715 43.36 -7.44 -5.92
C LYS A 715 42.37 -8.05 -4.94
N PHE A 716 42.78 -9.08 -4.21
CA PHE A 716 41.95 -9.73 -3.19
C PHE A 716 41.62 -8.76 -2.04
N GLU A 717 42.62 -8.00 -1.58
CA GLU A 717 42.42 -6.98 -0.55
C GLU A 717 41.51 -5.84 -1.02
N ARG A 718 41.64 -5.42 -2.29
CA ARG A 718 40.75 -4.39 -2.86
C ARG A 718 39.31 -4.87 -2.99
N ILE A 719 39.08 -6.15 -3.32
CA ILE A 719 37.73 -6.74 -3.33
C ILE A 719 37.12 -6.71 -1.93
N ILE A 720 37.88 -7.09 -0.89
CA ILE A 720 37.42 -7.00 0.50
C ILE A 720 37.06 -5.55 0.86
N GLN A 721 37.93 -4.60 0.52
CA GLN A 721 37.70 -3.18 0.78
C GLN A 721 36.45 -2.66 0.04
N ALA A 722 36.22 -3.08 -1.20
CA ALA A 722 35.02 -2.73 -1.95
C ALA A 722 33.74 -3.29 -1.32
N ILE A 723 33.77 -4.49 -0.72
CA ILE A 723 32.63 -5.07 0.02
C ILE A 723 32.35 -4.25 1.29
N ILE A 724 33.39 -3.83 2.01
CA ILE A 724 33.28 -2.95 3.19
C ILE A 724 32.64 -1.61 2.81
N GLU A 725 33.15 -0.96 1.76
CA GLU A 725 32.62 0.31 1.23
C GLU A 725 31.18 0.15 0.72
N ALA A 726 30.87 -0.97 0.04
CA ALA A 726 29.53 -1.31 -0.42
C ALA A 726 28.52 -1.41 0.73
N GLY A 727 28.90 -2.02 1.85
CA GLY A 727 28.07 -2.11 3.04
C GLY A 727 27.79 -0.75 3.71
N ALA A 728 28.63 0.26 3.48
CA ALA A 728 28.53 1.57 4.11
C ALA A 728 27.69 2.60 3.32
N ALA A 729 27.41 2.35 2.04
CA ALA A 729 26.79 3.31 1.13
C ALA A 729 25.26 3.47 1.27
N GLN A 730 24.60 2.80 2.24
CA GLN A 730 23.14 2.78 2.37
C GLN A 730 22.59 3.90 3.28
N PRO A 731 21.69 4.76 2.79
CA PRO A 731 21.01 5.76 3.62
C PRO A 731 20.15 5.10 4.70
N GLY A 732 20.25 5.58 5.95
CA GLY A 732 19.42 5.12 7.07
C GLY A 732 19.86 3.82 7.75
N VAL A 733 20.91 3.15 7.24
CA VAL A 733 21.56 2.02 7.93
C VAL A 733 22.70 2.58 8.79
N HIS A 734 22.36 3.25 9.89
CA HIS A 734 23.34 3.66 10.92
C HIS A 734 23.89 2.48 11.76
N LEU A 735 23.71 1.24 11.29
CA LEU A 735 24.20 0.03 11.95
C LEU A 735 25.28 -0.58 11.08
N GLU A 736 26.52 -0.54 11.57
CA GLU A 736 27.59 -1.39 11.08
C GLU A 736 27.10 -2.84 10.97
N THR A 737 27.07 -3.40 9.76
CA THR A 737 26.73 -4.82 9.60
C THR A 737 27.83 -5.67 10.26
N ALA A 738 27.46 -6.80 10.86
CA ALA A 738 28.44 -7.72 11.46
C ALA A 738 29.49 -8.17 10.43
N GLU A 739 29.08 -8.36 9.17
CA GLU A 739 29.99 -8.66 8.06
C GLU A 739 31.02 -7.56 7.82
N LYS A 740 30.62 -6.27 7.81
CA LYS A 740 31.54 -5.15 7.62
C LYS A 740 32.63 -5.14 8.69
N ARG A 741 32.23 -5.17 9.97
CA ARG A 741 33.14 -5.14 11.11
C ARG A 741 34.12 -6.32 11.08
N ASP A 742 33.63 -7.51 10.75
CA ASP A 742 34.44 -8.72 10.71
C ASP A 742 35.41 -8.70 9.52
N LEU A 743 35.01 -8.15 8.36
CA LEU A 743 35.90 -7.93 7.21
C LEU A 743 37.00 -6.89 7.51
N GLU A 744 36.68 -5.80 8.21
CA GLU A 744 37.66 -4.79 8.63
C GLU A 744 38.70 -5.40 9.58
N ALA A 745 38.25 -6.17 10.57
CA ALA A 745 39.13 -6.90 11.50
C ALA A 745 40.00 -7.95 10.79
N PHE A 746 39.42 -8.67 9.84
CA PHE A 746 40.13 -9.64 9.01
C PHE A 746 41.22 -8.97 8.16
N LEU A 747 40.95 -7.80 7.58
CA LEU A 747 41.92 -7.05 6.78
C LEU A 747 43.03 -6.42 7.65
N SER A 748 42.67 -5.86 8.82
CA SER A 748 43.65 -5.28 9.75
C SER A 748 44.59 -6.33 10.34
N GLY A 749 44.05 -7.51 10.69
CA GLY A 749 44.85 -8.63 11.21
C GLY A 749 45.87 -9.18 10.20
N ARG A 750 45.62 -9.01 8.89
CA ARG A 750 46.59 -9.36 7.83
C ARG A 750 47.70 -8.34 7.66
N ARG A 751 47.42 -7.03 7.83
CA ARG A 751 48.43 -5.98 7.72
C ARG A 751 49.50 -6.07 8.81
N SER A 752 49.15 -6.61 9.98
CA SER A 752 50.10 -6.92 11.06
C SER A 752 50.99 -8.15 10.82
N GLU A 753 50.71 -8.97 9.80
CA GLU A 753 51.41 -10.23 9.51
C GLU A 753 52.27 -10.20 8.23
N ALA A 754 52.38 -9.05 7.55
CA ALA A 754 53.26 -8.91 6.39
C ALA A 754 54.74 -8.94 6.81
N PRO A 755 55.63 -9.70 6.13
CA PRO A 755 57.04 -9.71 6.48
C PRO A 755 57.71 -8.39 6.06
N GLY A 756 58.08 -7.58 7.04
CA GLY A 756 59.12 -6.57 6.93
C GLY A 756 58.78 -5.30 6.14
N VAL A 757 58.02 -4.39 6.76
CA VAL A 757 58.29 -2.94 6.69
C VAL A 757 58.00 -2.35 8.07
N HIS A 758 59.05 -1.94 8.78
CA HIS A 758 58.91 -1.08 9.96
C HIS A 758 58.29 0.25 9.52
N THR A 759 57.07 0.54 9.96
CA THR A 759 56.55 1.91 10.00
C THR A 759 56.19 2.24 11.45
N GLY A 760 56.94 3.17 12.01
CA GLY A 760 56.80 3.65 13.38
C GLY A 760 55.42 4.26 13.65
N ARG A 761 55.04 4.19 14.94
CA ARG A 761 53.89 4.90 15.51
C ARG A 761 53.92 6.37 15.10
N LEU A 762 52.81 6.82 14.51
CA LEU A 762 52.54 8.21 14.14
C LEU A 762 51.77 8.90 15.27
N ASP A 763 52.27 8.82 16.51
CA ASP A 763 51.68 9.48 17.70
C ASP A 763 52.63 10.50 18.36
N ASP A 764 53.85 10.70 17.85
CA ASP A 764 54.84 11.61 18.46
C ASP A 764 55.14 12.82 17.58
N TYR A 765 54.14 13.62 17.20
CA TYR A 765 54.36 15.02 16.76
C TYR A 765 53.09 15.84 16.95
N MET A 766 52.81 16.33 18.17
CA MET A 766 51.93 17.49 18.43
C MET A 766 52.04 18.00 19.89
N GLN A 767 53.27 18.12 20.42
CA GLN A 767 53.52 18.97 21.58
C GLN A 767 54.82 19.78 21.39
N GLY A 768 54.66 21.04 21.02
CA GLY A 768 55.66 22.10 21.14
C GLY A 768 55.04 23.27 21.93
N PRO A 769 55.79 23.95 22.82
CA PRO A 769 55.21 24.78 23.86
C PRO A 769 55.00 26.26 23.46
N VAL A 770 53.93 26.80 24.04
CA VAL A 770 53.66 28.19 24.49
C VAL A 770 54.69 29.28 24.14
N SER A 771 54.26 30.22 23.28
CA SER A 771 54.23 31.67 23.53
C SER A 771 53.22 32.34 22.61
#